data_AF-A0A067PYQ5-F1
#
_entry.id   AF-A0A067PYQ5-F1
#
_cell.length_a   1.000
_cell.length_b   1.000
_cell.length_c   1.000
_cell.angle_alpha   90.00
_cell.angle_beta   90.00
_cell.angle_gamma   90.00
#
_symmetry.space_group_name_H-M   'P 1'
#
loop_
_entity.id
_entity.type
_entity.pdbx_description
1 polymer ?
#
loop_
_entity_poly.entity_id
_entity_poly.type
_entity_poly.pdbx_seq_one_letter_code
_entity_poly.pdbx_strand_id
1 'polypeptide(L)'
;MADSLQITAIQAASTVPLYVRLGPNYRPSVQSNVWTWLWVDGSPIPDNAFTAFDTTSSATVALAVDCQIDRTTSTGLYLRALLNGIEVLSSPTVIVGSGYLRVTDLAITNPLPCPIAYWGDFVWVLADGNGEIAVTGNTTRLEMYTFRTPVGAAVALWSSFGISVNLLRAYLSIFDSSKIVWSVADARRALVESVFKGVFQYDIVYGAPRYSSSELGGTYQLEQYFADLEAGAANRINCYDMAGIVQVAFSVHPDYDRVRWNFMEPYGLINTTTLKGYPNPCNNPFWANTYYSPLSLAPQNYVQGQTLKPRSIFGNHAFIALVVDNNPLNNLTFDATSGPHVGGERLNEYLTAAIDTTTNYYDEFYHTNPGNVNDIDPRQNGVVSLQPLALASTASPAASILPGTLASVELALNRAKVENSDPPRFTRIDYTSLKNAVVQKLAINLTTENVEPSAQGSHSYWRLGSKASVVEIDLDVAETHDAALDAMRATLSCISAPLDVIFPSNAGLGQRSLSGAGGRGYILFVRDNVFVTLQGMASSKALKEIAAFVEQSLKDDEVDVGGRLDAPILRGEVHSRQVKLGETFEVSAPVEKAGWMDATTDLRMIQLINIDREQATFKFHAASEGSTEIRLVFIHEDTMQTTSIKVAVEILPGNKESPMLEPPK
;
A
#
# COMPACT_ATOMS: atom_id res chain seq x y z
N MET A 1 3.46 42.92 -2.40
CA MET A 1 3.00 41.59 -1.95
C MET A 1 3.56 40.59 -2.94
N ALA A 2 4.12 39.47 -2.46
CA ALA A 2 4.59 38.42 -3.36
C ALA A 2 3.38 37.68 -3.96
N ASP A 3 3.50 37.20 -5.19
CA ASP A 3 2.46 36.38 -5.80
C ASP A 3 2.33 35.06 -5.00
N SER A 4 1.10 34.62 -4.71
CA SER A 4 0.83 33.40 -3.94
C SER A 4 -0.40 32.65 -4.44
N LEU A 5 -0.39 31.33 -4.21
CA LEU A 5 -1.50 30.41 -4.48
C LEU A 5 -1.74 29.57 -3.23
N GLN A 6 -2.97 29.52 -2.75
CA GLN A 6 -3.38 28.62 -1.67
C GLN A 6 -4.62 27.84 -2.09
N ILE A 7 -4.51 26.52 -2.14
CA ILE A 7 -5.66 25.64 -2.27
C ILE A 7 -6.34 25.53 -0.91
N THR A 8 -7.60 25.96 -0.87
CA THR A 8 -8.44 26.00 0.33
C THR A 8 -9.40 24.81 0.38
N ALA A 9 -9.82 24.36 -0.80
CA ALA A 9 -10.67 23.21 -1.03
C ALA A 9 -10.28 22.52 -2.32
N ILE A 10 -10.56 21.24 -2.38
CA ILE A 10 -10.87 20.56 -3.63
C ILE A 10 -12.34 20.08 -3.43
N GLN A 11 -13.09 19.73 -4.47
CA GLN A 11 -14.39 19.04 -4.46
C GLN A 11 -14.48 18.13 -5.66
N ALA A 12 -15.03 16.94 -5.49
CA ALA A 12 -15.11 15.96 -6.57
C ALA A 12 -16.56 15.59 -6.88
N ALA A 13 -16.88 15.43 -8.16
CA ALA A 13 -18.06 14.70 -8.60
C ALA A 13 -17.65 13.36 -9.21
N SER A 14 -18.17 12.27 -8.67
CA SER A 14 -18.07 10.95 -9.30
C SER A 14 -19.41 10.57 -9.90
N THR A 15 -19.39 10.02 -11.12
CA THR A 15 -20.57 9.44 -11.77
C THR A 15 -20.75 7.95 -11.43
N VAL A 16 -19.78 7.35 -10.72
CA VAL A 16 -19.77 5.93 -10.36
C VAL A 16 -19.93 5.77 -8.85
N PRO A 17 -20.91 5.00 -8.35
CA PRO A 17 -21.03 4.72 -6.93
C PRO A 17 -19.78 3.99 -6.41
N LEU A 18 -19.10 4.58 -5.43
CA LEU A 18 -17.95 3.98 -4.75
C LEU A 18 -18.35 3.45 -3.38
N TYR A 19 -17.77 2.31 -3.03
CA TYR A 19 -17.90 1.66 -1.74
C TYR A 19 -16.65 1.88 -0.90
N VAL A 20 -16.84 2.44 0.29
CA VAL A 20 -15.78 2.56 1.29
C VAL A 20 -16.12 1.74 2.51
N ARG A 21 -15.17 0.90 2.91
CA ARG A 21 -15.22 0.24 4.20
C ARG A 21 -14.66 1.20 5.25
N LEU A 22 -15.52 1.76 6.09
CA LEU A 22 -15.12 2.68 7.16
C LEU A 22 -14.54 1.97 8.41
N GLY A 23 -14.28 0.67 8.32
CA GLY A 23 -13.74 -0.16 9.42
C GLY A 23 -14.49 -1.49 9.59
N PRO A 24 -13.99 -2.40 10.46
CA PRO A 24 -14.46 -3.78 10.58
C PRO A 24 -15.88 -3.96 11.11
N ASN A 25 -16.56 -2.90 11.58
CA ASN A 25 -17.90 -2.97 12.16
C ASN A 25 -18.91 -1.93 11.61
N TYR A 26 -18.54 -1.15 10.57
CA TYR A 26 -19.47 -0.22 9.95
C TYR A 26 -20.24 -0.84 8.81
N ARG A 27 -21.48 -0.37 8.62
CA ARG A 27 -22.24 -0.68 7.43
C ARG A 27 -21.51 -0.15 6.19
N PRO A 28 -21.58 -0.89 5.07
CA PRO A 28 -21.43 -0.30 3.77
C PRO A 28 -22.27 0.97 3.63
N SER A 29 -21.64 2.12 3.42
CA SER A 29 -22.35 3.27 2.85
C SER A 29 -22.17 3.24 1.34
N VAL A 30 -23.16 2.72 0.63
CA VAL A 30 -23.26 2.88 -0.82
C VAL A 30 -23.66 4.34 -1.05
N GLN A 31 -22.71 5.18 -1.44
CA GLN A 31 -23.02 6.59 -1.71
C GLN A 31 -23.51 6.72 -3.15
N SER A 32 -24.81 6.44 -3.35
CA SER A 32 -25.40 6.39 -4.69
C SER A 32 -25.68 7.76 -5.33
N ASN A 33 -25.41 8.89 -4.64
CA ASN A 33 -25.69 10.26 -5.10
C ASN A 33 -24.89 11.35 -4.34
N VAL A 34 -23.70 11.07 -3.82
CA VAL A 34 -22.96 12.03 -2.98
C VAL A 34 -21.74 12.55 -3.73
N TRP A 35 -21.62 13.88 -3.77
CA TRP A 35 -20.37 14.60 -4.04
C TRP A 35 -19.24 13.91 -3.28
N THR A 36 -18.38 13.20 -3.99
CA THR A 36 -17.19 12.52 -3.44
C THR A 36 -16.47 13.50 -2.51
N TRP A 37 -16.37 13.09 -1.25
CA TRP A 37 -16.03 13.96 -0.12
C TRP A 37 -14.81 14.79 -0.41
N LEU A 38 -14.96 16.08 -0.17
CA LEU A 38 -13.85 16.97 -0.21
C LEU A 38 -14.19 18.18 0.65
N TRP A 39 -13.36 18.40 1.66
CA TRP A 39 -13.59 19.38 2.70
C TRP A 39 -12.65 20.57 2.56
N VAL A 40 -13.12 21.72 3.01
CA VAL A 40 -12.56 23.07 2.88
C VAL A 40 -12.30 23.62 4.28
N ASP A 41 -11.05 24.03 4.52
CA ASP A 41 -10.43 24.73 5.66
C ASP A 41 -11.14 24.86 7.05
N GLY A 42 -10.42 24.49 8.12
CA GLY A 42 -10.81 24.60 9.54
C GLY A 42 -10.72 23.34 10.43
N SER A 43 -10.29 22.18 9.93
CA SER A 43 -10.12 20.92 10.68
C SER A 43 -9.08 20.02 9.99
N PRO A 44 -8.31 19.20 10.74
CA PRO A 44 -7.23 18.38 10.19
C PRO A 44 -7.76 17.27 9.27
N ILE A 45 -6.98 17.03 8.22
CA ILE A 45 -7.15 16.04 7.15
C ILE A 45 -7.37 14.64 7.76
N PRO A 46 -8.45 13.91 7.44
CA PRO A 46 -8.38 12.46 7.45
C PRO A 46 -7.62 12.02 6.20
N ASP A 47 -6.66 11.13 6.32
CA ASP A 47 -5.79 10.60 5.25
C ASP A 47 -6.53 9.80 4.13
N ASN A 48 -7.83 10.02 3.91
CA ASN A 48 -8.73 9.18 3.12
C ASN A 48 -9.64 9.94 2.12
N ALA A 49 -9.22 11.09 1.59
CA ALA A 49 -9.94 11.72 0.48
C ALA A 49 -9.62 11.00 -0.85
N PHE A 50 -10.62 10.32 -1.44
CA PHE A 50 -10.46 9.63 -2.72
C PHE A 50 -11.55 10.01 -3.73
N THR A 51 -11.26 9.90 -5.03
CA THR A 51 -12.24 10.12 -6.12
C THR A 51 -12.00 9.15 -7.28
N ALA A 52 -13.07 8.70 -7.95
CA ALA A 52 -12.97 7.94 -9.19
C ALA A 52 -13.65 8.63 -10.38
N PHE A 53 -13.05 8.50 -11.57
CA PHE A 53 -13.48 9.16 -12.81
C PHE A 53 -13.67 8.17 -13.95
N ASP A 54 -14.67 8.44 -14.79
CA ASP A 54 -14.93 7.75 -16.06
C ASP A 54 -14.13 8.38 -17.21
N THR A 55 -13.29 7.60 -17.88
CA THR A 55 -12.45 8.09 -18.98
C THR A 55 -13.11 7.97 -20.37
N THR A 56 -14.43 7.76 -20.47
CA THR A 56 -15.08 7.40 -21.75
C THR A 56 -15.11 8.50 -22.83
N SER A 57 -14.87 9.79 -22.54
CA SER A 57 -14.85 10.81 -23.62
C SER A 57 -14.21 12.17 -23.35
N SER A 58 -13.81 12.51 -22.12
CA SER A 58 -13.18 13.80 -21.83
C SER A 58 -12.08 13.65 -20.78
N ALA A 59 -10.89 14.18 -21.07
CA ALA A 59 -9.81 14.30 -20.10
C ALA A 59 -10.18 15.15 -18.89
N THR A 60 -11.30 15.90 -18.95
CA THR A 60 -11.83 16.67 -17.82
C THR A 60 -12.29 15.76 -16.70
N VAL A 61 -11.62 15.93 -15.58
CA VAL A 61 -11.94 15.42 -14.28
C VAL A 61 -12.98 16.33 -13.65
N ALA A 62 -14.06 15.79 -13.09
CA ALA A 62 -15.02 16.62 -12.38
C ALA A 62 -14.48 16.97 -10.98
N LEU A 63 -13.32 17.62 -10.93
CA LEU A 63 -12.74 18.23 -9.74
C LEU A 63 -12.97 19.74 -9.79
N ALA A 64 -13.62 20.26 -8.76
CA ALA A 64 -13.62 21.66 -8.42
C ALA A 64 -12.51 21.95 -7.41
N VAL A 65 -11.79 23.05 -7.56
CA VAL A 65 -10.72 23.48 -6.64
C VAL A 65 -10.99 24.91 -6.24
N ASP A 66 -11.25 25.13 -4.95
CA ASP A 66 -11.37 26.47 -4.41
C ASP A 66 -9.99 26.94 -3.96
N CYS A 67 -9.50 28.03 -4.53
CA CYS A 67 -8.19 28.59 -4.25
C CYS A 67 -8.25 30.09 -3.96
N GLN A 68 -7.28 30.55 -3.17
CA GLN A 68 -6.99 31.96 -2.98
C GLN A 68 -5.73 32.29 -3.77
N ILE A 69 -5.82 33.32 -4.62
CA ILE A 69 -4.73 33.76 -5.50
C ILE A 69 -4.44 35.22 -5.22
N ASP A 70 -3.24 35.53 -4.76
CA ASP A 70 -2.78 36.92 -4.66
C ASP A 70 -1.73 37.16 -5.75
N ARG A 71 -2.00 38.07 -6.69
CA ARG A 71 -1.10 38.35 -7.80
C ARG A 71 -0.95 39.82 -8.09
N THR A 72 0.26 40.19 -8.51
CA THR A 72 0.62 41.54 -8.91
C THR A 72 0.42 41.81 -10.40
N THR A 73 0.29 40.75 -11.22
CA THR A 73 0.14 40.82 -12.68
C THR A 73 -1.16 40.16 -13.17
N SER A 74 -1.77 40.72 -14.21
CA SER A 74 -3.02 40.22 -14.81
C SER A 74 -2.82 39.17 -15.90
N THR A 75 -1.63 38.56 -15.99
CA THR A 75 -1.33 37.55 -17.01
C THR A 75 -2.22 36.33 -16.81
N GLY A 76 -2.83 35.83 -17.89
CA GLY A 76 -3.61 34.59 -17.82
C GLY A 76 -2.72 33.39 -17.49
N LEU A 77 -3.07 32.62 -16.46
CA LEU A 77 -2.37 31.41 -16.04
C LEU A 77 -3.33 30.22 -15.93
N TYR A 78 -2.80 29.01 -15.93
CA TYR A 78 -3.54 27.78 -15.73
C TYR A 78 -3.22 27.21 -14.35
N LEU A 79 -4.23 26.70 -13.64
CA LEU A 79 -4.02 25.95 -12.40
C LEU A 79 -3.60 24.54 -12.75
N ARG A 80 -2.46 24.09 -12.22
CA ARG A 80 -1.92 22.75 -12.46
C ARG A 80 -1.61 22.07 -11.14
N ALA A 81 -1.70 20.74 -11.13
CA ALA A 81 -1.28 19.91 -10.01
C ALA A 81 -0.20 18.93 -10.47
N LEU A 82 0.95 18.99 -9.80
CA LEU A 82 2.11 18.17 -10.11
C LEU A 82 2.21 17.02 -9.11
N LEU A 83 2.23 15.77 -9.59
CA LEU A 83 2.52 14.58 -8.79
C LEU A 83 3.92 14.11 -9.15
N ASN A 84 4.83 14.05 -8.16
CA ASN A 84 6.25 13.73 -8.37
C ASN A 84 6.91 14.62 -9.46
N GLY A 85 6.53 15.90 -9.50
CA GLY A 85 7.03 16.88 -10.48
C GLY A 85 6.40 16.78 -11.86
N ILE A 86 5.55 15.78 -12.14
CA ILE A 86 4.85 15.65 -13.42
C ILE A 86 3.46 16.25 -13.31
N GLU A 87 3.09 17.07 -14.29
CA GLU A 87 1.73 17.59 -14.42
C GLU A 87 0.74 16.44 -14.63
N VAL A 88 -0.16 16.27 -13.66
CA VAL A 88 -1.24 15.27 -13.71
C VAL A 88 -2.58 15.93 -13.89
N LEU A 89 -2.83 17.10 -13.27
CA LEU A 89 -4.07 17.87 -13.43
C LEU A 89 -3.76 19.26 -14.00
N SER A 90 -4.63 19.78 -14.84
CA SER A 90 -4.50 21.11 -15.44
C SER A 90 -5.85 21.72 -15.77
N SER A 91 -6.06 22.98 -15.46
CA SER A 91 -7.26 23.70 -15.88
C SER A 91 -7.17 23.94 -17.40
N PRO A 92 -8.19 23.60 -18.19
CA PRO A 92 -8.23 23.97 -19.61
C PRO A 92 -8.57 25.45 -19.77
N THR A 93 -9.19 26.06 -18.76
CA THR A 93 -9.53 27.49 -18.74
C THR A 93 -8.43 28.31 -18.07
N VAL A 94 -8.14 29.45 -18.70
CA VAL A 94 -7.22 30.47 -18.17
C VAL A 94 -7.85 31.18 -16.98
N ILE A 95 -7.09 31.26 -15.89
CA ILE A 95 -7.41 32.01 -14.68
C ILE A 95 -6.84 33.42 -14.80
N VAL A 96 -7.69 34.42 -14.62
CA VAL A 96 -7.34 35.84 -14.66
C VAL A 96 -7.78 36.51 -13.35
N GLY A 97 -6.87 37.22 -12.70
CA GLY A 97 -7.16 38.04 -11.52
C GLY A 97 -6.56 37.52 -10.20
N SER A 98 -7.04 38.10 -9.10
CA SER A 98 -6.68 37.79 -7.72
C SER A 98 -7.94 37.70 -6.86
N GLY A 99 -7.85 37.05 -5.70
CA GLY A 99 -8.95 36.76 -4.79
C GLY A 99 -9.29 35.27 -4.71
N TYR A 100 -10.49 34.99 -4.20
CA TYR A 100 -11.03 33.63 -4.12
C TYR A 100 -11.63 33.21 -5.45
N LEU A 101 -11.18 32.07 -5.96
CA LEU A 101 -11.54 31.52 -7.25
C LEU A 101 -11.89 30.04 -7.09
N ARG A 102 -12.80 29.56 -7.93
CA ARG A 102 -13.18 28.15 -8.02
C ARG A 102 -12.95 27.65 -9.43
N VAL A 103 -12.05 26.69 -9.58
CA VAL A 103 -11.71 26.06 -10.85
C VAL A 103 -12.46 24.74 -10.95
N THR A 104 -13.43 24.60 -11.84
CA THR A 104 -14.34 23.44 -11.88
C THR A 104 -14.07 22.43 -12.99
N ASP A 105 -13.05 22.68 -13.81
CA ASP A 105 -12.87 22.04 -15.11
C ASP A 105 -11.50 21.37 -15.28
N LEU A 106 -10.80 21.01 -14.18
CA LEU A 106 -9.49 20.36 -14.25
C LEU A 106 -9.51 19.12 -15.16
N ALA A 107 -8.46 18.91 -15.93
CA ALA A 107 -8.28 17.77 -16.80
C ALA A 107 -7.01 16.99 -16.47
N ILE A 108 -7.04 15.67 -16.65
CA ILE A 108 -5.82 14.86 -16.63
C ILE A 108 -5.06 15.09 -17.92
N THR A 109 -3.86 15.65 -17.80
CA THR A 109 -3.05 16.06 -18.97
C THR A 109 -2.36 14.90 -19.66
N ASN A 110 -2.07 13.84 -18.92
CA ASN A 110 -1.46 12.61 -19.41
C ASN A 110 -2.33 11.40 -19.03
N PRO A 111 -3.51 11.23 -19.68
CA PRO A 111 -4.39 10.12 -19.35
C PRO A 111 -3.71 8.82 -19.74
N LEU A 112 -3.16 8.12 -18.75
CA LEU A 112 -2.64 6.79 -18.98
C LEU A 112 -3.81 5.84 -19.28
N PRO A 113 -3.64 4.89 -20.22
CA PRO A 113 -4.62 3.86 -20.49
C PRO A 113 -5.14 3.19 -19.22
N CYS A 114 -6.44 3.33 -19.01
CA CYS A 114 -7.14 2.87 -17.83
C CYS A 114 -7.13 1.34 -17.65
N PRO A 115 -7.17 0.81 -16.42
CA PRO A 115 -7.31 1.54 -15.15
C PRO A 115 -5.98 1.85 -14.43
N ILE A 116 -5.91 2.97 -13.70
CA ILE A 116 -4.74 3.42 -12.93
C ILE A 116 -5.13 4.25 -11.70
N ALA A 117 -4.29 4.27 -10.67
CA ALA A 117 -4.41 5.13 -9.49
C ALA A 117 -3.36 6.25 -9.52
N TYR A 118 -3.73 7.48 -9.18
CA TYR A 118 -2.81 8.58 -8.90
C TYR A 118 -2.89 8.85 -7.40
N TRP A 119 -1.83 8.52 -6.67
CA TRP A 119 -1.81 8.63 -5.22
C TRP A 119 -0.51 9.26 -4.75
N GLY A 120 -0.62 10.31 -3.96
CA GLY A 120 0.53 10.98 -3.36
C GLY A 120 0.28 12.45 -3.11
N ASP A 121 1.38 13.19 -2.98
CA ASP A 121 1.39 14.61 -2.71
C ASP A 121 1.38 15.42 -4.02
N PHE A 122 0.33 16.21 -4.20
CA PHE A 122 0.15 17.09 -5.35
C PHE A 122 0.59 18.49 -5.01
N VAL A 123 1.60 18.99 -5.73
CA VAL A 123 2.04 20.38 -5.65
C VAL A 123 1.22 21.22 -6.62
N TRP A 124 0.48 22.19 -6.09
CA TRP A 124 -0.33 23.08 -6.93
C TRP A 124 0.49 24.26 -7.44
N VAL A 125 0.33 24.59 -8.71
CA VAL A 125 1.04 25.70 -9.34
C VAL A 125 0.13 26.50 -10.26
N LEU A 126 0.44 27.78 -10.45
CA LEU A 126 -0.04 28.56 -11.59
C LEU A 126 1.07 28.62 -12.63
N ALA A 127 0.78 28.19 -13.84
CA ALA A 127 1.74 28.20 -14.94
C ALA A 127 1.17 28.86 -16.20
N ASP A 128 2.03 29.40 -17.05
CA ASP A 128 1.62 30.02 -18.30
C ASP A 128 1.21 28.99 -19.38
N GLY A 129 0.93 29.44 -20.61
CA GLY A 129 0.59 28.53 -21.71
C GLY A 129 1.74 27.64 -22.18
N ASN A 130 2.98 27.98 -21.84
CA ASN A 130 4.17 27.20 -22.16
C ASN A 130 4.53 26.20 -21.06
N GLY A 131 3.85 26.27 -19.90
CA GLY A 131 4.13 25.44 -18.74
C GLY A 131 5.20 26.01 -17.79
N GLU A 132 5.62 27.26 -18.01
CA GLU A 132 6.50 27.95 -17.07
C GLU A 132 5.74 28.26 -15.78
N ILE A 133 6.26 27.77 -14.65
CA ILE A 133 5.64 27.96 -13.34
C ILE A 133 5.85 29.41 -12.90
N ALA A 134 4.76 30.16 -12.77
CA ALA A 134 4.76 31.53 -12.28
C ALA A 134 4.60 31.60 -10.75
N VAL A 135 3.80 30.70 -10.18
CA VAL A 135 3.52 30.66 -8.73
C VAL A 135 3.44 29.21 -8.25
N THR A 136 4.11 28.89 -7.15
CA THR A 136 3.95 27.61 -6.45
C THR A 136 3.09 27.80 -5.23
N GLY A 137 2.06 26.97 -5.08
CA GLY A 137 1.15 26.96 -3.94
C GLY A 137 1.48 25.89 -2.91
N ASN A 138 0.49 25.54 -2.09
CA ASN A 138 0.60 24.46 -1.12
C ASN A 138 0.53 23.07 -1.77
N THR A 139 0.92 22.07 -0.99
CA THR A 139 0.80 20.65 -1.33
C THR A 139 -0.46 20.07 -0.73
N THR A 140 -1.16 19.19 -1.47
CA THR A 140 -2.29 18.42 -0.96
C THR A 140 -2.10 16.94 -1.26
N ARG A 141 -2.31 16.07 -0.28
CA ARG A 141 -2.32 14.63 -0.52
C ARG A 141 -3.65 14.20 -1.14
N LEU A 142 -3.60 13.54 -2.30
CA LEU A 142 -4.78 13.06 -3.02
C LEU A 142 -4.65 11.60 -3.42
N GLU A 143 -5.79 10.92 -3.48
CA GLU A 143 -5.94 9.58 -4.06
C GLU A 143 -7.01 9.61 -5.15
N MET A 144 -6.63 9.38 -6.39
CA MET A 144 -7.53 9.42 -7.54
C MET A 144 -7.46 8.10 -8.30
N TYR A 145 -8.59 7.62 -8.78
CA TYR A 145 -8.64 6.43 -9.64
C TYR A 145 -9.27 6.79 -10.97
N THR A 146 -8.65 6.32 -12.05
CA THR A 146 -9.21 6.44 -13.39
C THR A 146 -9.47 5.04 -13.93
N PHE A 147 -10.73 4.81 -14.29
CA PHE A 147 -11.16 3.56 -14.91
C PHE A 147 -12.34 3.82 -15.83
N ARG A 148 -12.60 2.90 -16.75
CA ARG A 148 -13.79 3.02 -17.59
C ARG A 148 -15.01 2.69 -16.73
N THR A 149 -16.07 3.51 -16.77
CA THR A 149 -17.32 3.17 -16.08
C THR A 149 -17.72 1.74 -16.42
N PRO A 150 -17.94 0.87 -15.40
CA PRO A 150 -18.46 -0.47 -15.63
C PRO A 150 -19.70 -0.40 -16.53
N VAL A 151 -19.82 -1.35 -17.45
CA VAL A 151 -21.03 -1.55 -18.27
C VAL A 151 -21.50 -3.00 -18.18
N GLY A 152 -22.73 -3.27 -18.61
CA GLY A 152 -23.23 -4.64 -18.75
C GLY A 152 -23.09 -5.49 -17.49
N ALA A 153 -22.36 -6.61 -17.62
CA ALA A 153 -22.17 -7.56 -16.53
C ALA A 153 -21.34 -6.98 -15.37
N ALA A 154 -20.45 -6.03 -15.63
CA ALA A 154 -19.67 -5.37 -14.58
C ALA A 154 -20.59 -4.52 -13.67
N VAL A 155 -21.53 -3.77 -14.26
CA VAL A 155 -22.51 -3.00 -13.46
C VAL A 155 -23.37 -3.92 -12.63
N ALA A 156 -23.84 -5.04 -13.20
CA ALA A 156 -24.66 -5.99 -12.47
C ALA A 156 -23.95 -6.51 -11.21
N LEU A 157 -22.65 -6.82 -11.32
CA LEU A 157 -21.80 -7.26 -10.21
C LEU A 157 -21.75 -6.23 -9.07
N TRP A 158 -21.66 -4.94 -9.41
CA TRP A 158 -21.51 -3.84 -8.44
C TRP A 158 -22.82 -3.14 -8.05
N SER A 159 -23.92 -3.43 -8.71
CA SER A 159 -25.19 -2.68 -8.62
C SER A 159 -25.72 -2.48 -7.20
N SER A 160 -25.44 -3.43 -6.30
CA SER A 160 -25.92 -3.42 -4.91
C SER A 160 -24.93 -2.79 -3.92
N PHE A 161 -23.68 -2.55 -4.31
CA PHE A 161 -22.60 -2.21 -3.38
C PHE A 161 -21.79 -0.96 -3.79
N GLY A 162 -21.68 -0.67 -5.09
CA GLY A 162 -20.65 0.24 -5.60
C GLY A 162 -19.27 -0.46 -5.65
N ILE A 163 -18.32 0.13 -6.38
CA ILE A 163 -16.99 -0.47 -6.55
C ILE A 163 -16.19 -0.31 -5.27
N SER A 164 -15.57 -1.39 -4.80
CA SER A 164 -14.76 -1.36 -3.58
C SER A 164 -13.47 -0.58 -3.75
N VAL A 165 -13.26 0.45 -2.93
CA VAL A 165 -11.99 1.20 -2.90
C VAL A 165 -10.81 0.30 -2.52
N ASN A 166 -11.03 -0.71 -1.65
CA ASN A 166 -9.98 -1.67 -1.30
C ASN A 166 -9.52 -2.51 -2.50
N LEU A 167 -10.43 -2.82 -3.43
CA LEU A 167 -10.08 -3.45 -4.69
C LEU A 167 -9.18 -2.53 -5.53
N LEU A 168 -9.54 -1.25 -5.61
CA LEU A 168 -8.76 -0.26 -6.36
C LEU A 168 -7.36 -0.10 -5.76
N ARG A 169 -7.25 0.07 -4.44
CA ARG A 169 -5.97 0.17 -3.71
C ARG A 169 -5.09 -1.06 -3.89
N ALA A 170 -5.67 -2.25 -3.82
CA ALA A 170 -4.91 -3.50 -3.85
C ALA A 170 -4.39 -3.84 -5.26
N TYR A 171 -5.15 -3.51 -6.30
CA TYR A 171 -4.90 -4.07 -7.63
C TYR A 171 -4.74 -3.07 -8.77
N LEU A 172 -5.06 -1.79 -8.57
CA LEU A 172 -4.66 -0.78 -9.56
C LEU A 172 -3.20 -0.42 -9.38
N SER A 173 -2.51 -0.30 -10.51
CA SER A 173 -1.16 0.24 -10.50
C SER A 173 -1.20 1.71 -10.12
N ILE A 174 -0.25 2.13 -9.29
CA ILE A 174 -0.07 3.53 -8.94
C ILE A 174 0.76 4.18 -10.04
N PHE A 175 0.36 5.39 -10.43
CA PHE A 175 1.08 6.24 -11.37
C PHE A 175 2.53 6.41 -10.91
N ASP A 176 3.44 6.06 -11.81
CA ASP A 176 4.87 6.11 -11.61
C ASP A 176 5.45 7.04 -12.67
N SER A 177 6.10 8.12 -12.22
CA SER A 177 6.69 9.13 -13.09
C SER A 177 7.78 8.57 -14.01
N SER A 178 8.37 7.43 -13.67
CA SER A 178 9.33 6.73 -14.54
C SER A 178 8.67 5.97 -15.69
N LYS A 179 7.35 5.76 -15.65
CA LYS A 179 6.57 4.98 -16.62
C LYS A 179 5.46 5.81 -17.25
N ILE A 180 5.86 6.83 -18.01
CA ILE A 180 4.95 7.74 -18.73
C ILE A 180 4.21 7.03 -19.89
N VAL A 181 4.62 5.80 -20.25
CA VAL A 181 3.89 4.94 -21.19
C VAL A 181 3.36 3.71 -20.44
N TRP A 182 2.04 3.56 -20.44
CA TRP A 182 1.34 2.45 -19.81
C TRP A 182 0.29 1.93 -20.78
N SER A 183 0.21 0.63 -21.06
CA SER A 183 -0.85 0.08 -21.92
C SER A 183 -1.94 -0.61 -21.08
N VAL A 184 -3.12 -0.83 -21.68
CA VAL A 184 -4.17 -1.65 -21.05
C VAL A 184 -3.65 -3.08 -20.78
N ALA A 185 -2.74 -3.59 -21.60
CA ALA A 185 -2.11 -4.89 -21.38
C ALA A 185 -1.20 -4.86 -20.14
N ASP A 186 -0.46 -3.77 -19.90
CA ASP A 186 0.37 -3.61 -18.71
C ASP A 186 -0.48 -3.52 -17.44
N ALA A 187 -1.61 -2.81 -17.49
CA ALA A 187 -2.56 -2.76 -16.37
C ALA A 187 -3.07 -4.16 -15.99
N ARG A 188 -3.41 -4.99 -16.98
CA ARG A 188 -3.86 -6.38 -16.75
C ARG A 188 -2.75 -7.25 -16.20
N ARG A 189 -1.52 -7.12 -16.73
CA ARG A 189 -0.35 -7.83 -16.23
C ARG A 189 -0.12 -7.50 -14.76
N ALA A 190 -0.10 -6.21 -14.43
CA ALA A 190 0.12 -5.74 -13.07
C ALA A 190 -0.94 -6.25 -12.09
N LEU A 191 -2.21 -6.30 -12.51
CA LEU A 191 -3.31 -6.88 -11.73
C LEU A 191 -3.02 -8.35 -11.38
N VAL A 192 -2.74 -9.19 -12.38
CA VAL A 192 -2.50 -10.63 -12.16
C VAL A 192 -1.23 -10.86 -11.33
N GLU A 193 -0.18 -10.08 -11.58
CA GLU A 193 1.02 -10.11 -10.76
C GLU A 193 0.77 -9.70 -9.32
N SER A 194 -0.06 -8.67 -9.06
CA SER A 194 -0.42 -8.25 -7.71
C SER A 194 -1.17 -9.36 -6.97
N VAL A 195 -2.14 -10.01 -7.63
CA VAL A 195 -2.82 -11.18 -7.07
C VAL A 195 -1.82 -12.30 -6.77
N PHE A 196 -0.90 -12.62 -7.68
CA PHE A 196 0.10 -13.68 -7.49
C PHE A 196 1.11 -13.35 -6.36
N LYS A 197 1.58 -12.11 -6.27
CA LYS A 197 2.57 -11.65 -5.29
C LYS A 197 1.98 -11.36 -3.91
N GLY A 198 0.64 -11.30 -3.77
CA GLY A 198 -0.05 -11.01 -2.52
C GLY A 198 0.25 -11.98 -1.37
N VAL A 199 -0.25 -11.70 -0.16
CA VAL A 199 0.14 -12.41 1.07
C VAL A 199 -0.38 -13.84 1.22
N PHE A 200 -1.41 -14.23 0.46
CA PHE A 200 -2.00 -15.56 0.56
C PHE A 200 -1.12 -16.67 -0.03
N GLN A 201 -1.33 -17.91 0.43
CA GLN A 201 -0.63 -19.09 -0.09
C GLN A 201 -1.62 -20.04 -0.77
N TYR A 202 -1.15 -20.81 -1.75
CA TYR A 202 -1.98 -21.86 -2.35
C TYR A 202 -2.33 -22.96 -1.33
N ASP A 203 -3.53 -23.54 -1.39
CA ASP A 203 -3.87 -24.73 -0.62
C ASP A 203 -3.27 -26.00 -1.25
N ILE A 204 -2.06 -26.35 -0.82
CA ILE A 204 -1.30 -27.53 -1.25
C ILE A 204 -1.75 -28.86 -0.62
N VAL A 205 -2.92 -28.89 0.05
CA VAL A 205 -3.46 -30.12 0.66
C VAL A 205 -4.67 -30.64 -0.11
N TYR A 206 -5.71 -29.81 -0.25
CA TYR A 206 -6.98 -30.21 -0.84
C TYR A 206 -7.49 -29.29 -1.95
N GLY A 207 -6.93 -28.08 -2.07
CA GLY A 207 -7.41 -27.09 -3.04
C GLY A 207 -8.83 -26.61 -2.72
N ALA A 208 -9.20 -26.48 -1.44
CA ALA A 208 -10.55 -26.04 -1.05
C ALA A 208 -10.73 -24.52 -1.24
N PRO A 209 -11.85 -24.04 -1.80
CA PRO A 209 -12.09 -22.61 -1.93
C PRO A 209 -12.47 -22.00 -0.59
N ARG A 210 -12.03 -20.76 -0.37
CA ARG A 210 -12.37 -19.96 0.82
C ARG A 210 -13.38 -18.87 0.51
N TYR A 211 -13.27 -18.24 -0.66
CA TYR A 211 -14.01 -17.04 -1.03
C TYR A 211 -14.93 -17.24 -2.24
N SER A 212 -14.64 -18.22 -3.11
CA SER A 212 -15.59 -18.64 -4.15
C SER A 212 -16.63 -19.62 -3.61
N SER A 213 -17.91 -19.43 -3.95
CA SER A 213 -18.97 -20.36 -3.55
C SER A 213 -18.94 -21.71 -4.27
N SER A 214 -18.32 -21.79 -5.45
CA SER A 214 -18.19 -23.03 -6.23
C SER A 214 -17.00 -22.97 -7.20
N GLU A 215 -16.71 -24.12 -7.81
CA GLU A 215 -15.68 -24.29 -8.85
C GLU A 215 -16.03 -23.62 -10.18
N LEU A 216 -17.33 -23.46 -10.48
CA LEU A 216 -17.84 -22.73 -11.65
C LEU A 216 -18.01 -21.22 -11.39
N GLY A 217 -17.56 -20.74 -10.23
CA GLY A 217 -17.77 -19.38 -9.72
C GLY A 217 -19.00 -19.25 -8.82
N GLY A 218 -19.84 -18.25 -9.07
CA GLY A 218 -21.05 -17.96 -8.30
C GLY A 218 -20.94 -16.67 -7.48
N THR A 219 -21.16 -16.78 -6.17
CA THR A 219 -20.98 -15.66 -5.23
C THR A 219 -19.53 -15.59 -4.76
N TYR A 220 -18.94 -14.39 -4.75
CA TYR A 220 -17.59 -14.16 -4.21
C TYR A 220 -17.62 -13.38 -2.90
N GLN A 221 -16.91 -13.85 -1.87
CA GLN A 221 -16.85 -13.22 -0.55
C GLN A 221 -15.81 -12.08 -0.51
N LEU A 222 -16.02 -11.04 -1.32
CA LEU A 222 -15.02 -9.97 -1.53
C LEU A 222 -14.61 -9.24 -0.23
N GLU A 223 -15.57 -8.99 0.66
CA GLU A 223 -15.30 -8.30 1.92
C GLU A 223 -14.49 -9.16 2.88
N GLN A 224 -14.78 -10.45 2.95
CA GLN A 224 -13.99 -11.41 3.73
C GLN A 224 -12.57 -11.54 3.15
N TYR A 225 -12.44 -11.53 1.82
CA TYR A 225 -11.15 -11.53 1.14
C TYR A 225 -10.30 -10.33 1.58
N PHE A 226 -10.83 -9.10 1.51
CA PHE A 226 -10.07 -7.91 1.91
C PHE A 226 -9.82 -7.82 3.41
N ALA A 227 -10.77 -8.25 4.25
CA ALA A 227 -10.54 -8.33 5.69
C ALA A 227 -9.35 -9.25 6.02
N ASP A 228 -9.26 -10.40 5.34
CA ASP A 228 -8.15 -11.33 5.49
C ASP A 228 -6.84 -10.79 4.88
N LEU A 229 -6.92 -10.05 3.79
CA LEU A 229 -5.77 -9.40 3.13
C LEU A 229 -5.16 -8.32 4.03
N GLU A 230 -5.98 -7.40 4.53
CA GLU A 230 -5.59 -6.32 5.45
C GLU A 230 -5.02 -6.87 6.76
N ALA A 231 -5.59 -7.96 7.29
CA ALA A 231 -5.08 -8.61 8.49
C ALA A 231 -3.75 -9.36 8.28
N GLY A 232 -3.24 -9.41 7.04
CA GLY A 232 -2.08 -10.23 6.68
C GLY A 232 -2.27 -11.68 7.07
N ALA A 233 -3.50 -12.20 6.98
CA ALA A 233 -3.84 -13.53 7.41
C ALA A 233 -3.09 -14.55 6.54
N ALA A 234 -2.42 -15.51 7.18
CA ALA A 234 -1.72 -16.60 6.50
C ALA A 234 -2.72 -17.65 5.97
N ASN A 235 -3.77 -17.18 5.30
CA ASN A 235 -4.83 -18.00 4.75
C ASN A 235 -4.35 -18.70 3.49
N ARG A 236 -4.91 -19.88 3.30
CA ARG A 236 -4.74 -20.67 2.08
C ARG A 236 -5.93 -20.41 1.16
N ILE A 237 -5.64 -20.29 -0.12
CA ILE A 237 -6.62 -20.05 -1.19
C ILE A 237 -6.37 -21.04 -2.32
N ASN A 238 -7.36 -21.25 -3.18
CA ASN A 238 -7.24 -22.15 -4.32
C ASN A 238 -7.39 -21.43 -5.68
N CYS A 239 -7.43 -22.20 -6.77
CA CYS A 239 -7.58 -21.66 -8.13
C CYS A 239 -8.88 -20.90 -8.34
N TYR A 240 -9.98 -21.33 -7.70
CA TYR A 240 -11.28 -20.64 -7.79
C TYR A 240 -11.23 -19.27 -7.10
N ASP A 241 -10.58 -19.19 -5.93
CA ASP A 241 -10.42 -17.93 -5.21
C ASP A 241 -9.60 -16.92 -6.01
N MET A 242 -8.54 -17.38 -6.66
CA MET A 242 -7.66 -16.56 -7.49
C MET A 242 -8.31 -16.13 -8.79
N ALA A 243 -8.96 -17.06 -9.52
CA ALA A 243 -9.75 -16.71 -10.70
C ALA A 243 -10.87 -15.72 -10.33
N GLY A 244 -11.50 -15.91 -9.17
CA GLY A 244 -12.54 -15.04 -8.63
C GLY A 244 -12.07 -13.61 -8.41
N ILE A 245 -10.98 -13.40 -7.66
CA ILE A 245 -10.50 -12.03 -7.42
C ILE A 245 -9.95 -11.39 -8.70
N VAL A 246 -9.33 -12.17 -9.60
CA VAL A 246 -8.91 -11.68 -10.91
C VAL A 246 -10.12 -11.20 -11.71
N GLN A 247 -11.18 -12.00 -11.84
CA GLN A 247 -12.40 -11.58 -12.54
C GLN A 247 -13.04 -10.33 -11.91
N VAL A 248 -13.16 -10.29 -10.57
CA VAL A 248 -13.73 -9.13 -9.87
C VAL A 248 -12.87 -7.88 -10.11
N ALA A 249 -11.54 -7.97 -10.05
CA ALA A 249 -10.65 -6.84 -10.33
C ALA A 249 -10.71 -6.40 -11.80
N PHE A 250 -10.90 -7.34 -12.74
CA PHE A 250 -11.10 -7.03 -14.15
C PHE A 250 -12.36 -6.21 -14.45
N SER A 251 -13.33 -6.15 -13.53
CA SER A 251 -14.59 -5.42 -13.72
C SER A 251 -14.43 -3.91 -13.92
N VAL A 252 -13.28 -3.34 -13.57
CA VAL A 252 -12.94 -1.92 -13.81
C VAL A 252 -12.10 -1.72 -15.08
N HIS A 253 -11.80 -2.80 -15.83
CA HIS A 253 -11.09 -2.71 -17.10
C HIS A 253 -12.05 -2.53 -18.29
N PRO A 254 -11.60 -1.86 -19.37
CA PRO A 254 -12.47 -1.51 -20.50
C PRO A 254 -12.99 -2.69 -21.33
N ASP A 255 -12.41 -3.89 -21.19
CA ASP A 255 -12.79 -5.10 -21.92
C ASP A 255 -13.46 -6.16 -21.02
N TYR A 256 -14.01 -5.78 -19.86
CA TYR A 256 -14.62 -6.75 -18.93
C TYR A 256 -15.70 -7.62 -19.57
N ASP A 257 -16.52 -7.10 -20.48
CA ASP A 257 -17.57 -7.87 -21.15
C ASP A 257 -17.02 -9.03 -22.02
N ARG A 258 -15.71 -9.04 -22.27
CA ARG A 258 -14.97 -10.10 -22.99
C ARG A 258 -14.25 -11.06 -22.05
N VAL A 259 -14.26 -10.79 -20.75
CA VAL A 259 -13.67 -11.66 -19.72
C VAL A 259 -14.56 -12.89 -19.54
N ARG A 260 -13.94 -14.06 -19.51
CA ARG A 260 -14.59 -15.35 -19.33
C ARG A 260 -13.89 -16.10 -18.22
N TRP A 261 -14.70 -16.69 -17.34
CA TRP A 261 -14.24 -17.75 -16.46
C TRP A 261 -14.00 -18.98 -17.31
N ASN A 262 -12.87 -19.66 -17.11
CA ASN A 262 -12.57 -20.96 -17.70
C ASN A 262 -12.35 -21.98 -16.59
N PHE A 263 -13.31 -22.88 -16.40
CA PHE A 263 -13.20 -24.07 -15.55
C PHE A 263 -12.94 -25.28 -16.44
N MET A 264 -11.83 -25.97 -16.22
CA MET A 264 -11.40 -27.14 -16.99
C MET A 264 -11.37 -28.39 -16.12
N GLU A 265 -12.02 -29.47 -16.57
CA GLU A 265 -12.05 -30.76 -15.89
C GLU A 265 -12.10 -31.94 -16.90
N PRO A 266 -11.05 -32.79 -16.99
CA PRO A 266 -9.83 -32.76 -16.18
C PRO A 266 -8.86 -31.64 -16.60
N TYR A 267 -8.03 -31.15 -15.67
CA TYR A 267 -6.87 -30.31 -16.00
C TYR A 267 -5.60 -31.15 -16.16
N GLY A 268 -5.21 -31.88 -15.11
CA GLY A 268 -4.12 -32.85 -15.14
C GLY A 268 -2.85 -32.45 -14.37
N LEU A 269 -1.72 -33.04 -14.76
CA LEU A 269 -0.39 -32.79 -14.22
C LEU A 269 0.18 -31.50 -14.80
N ILE A 270 0.84 -30.70 -13.95
CA ILE A 270 1.42 -29.42 -14.37
C ILE A 270 2.89 -29.55 -14.75
N ASN A 271 3.32 -28.74 -15.72
CA ASN A 271 4.74 -28.50 -15.96
C ASN A 271 5.38 -27.84 -14.74
N THR A 272 6.71 -27.87 -14.67
CA THR A 272 7.44 -27.24 -13.57
C THR A 272 7.20 -25.73 -13.56
N THR A 273 6.62 -25.21 -12.49
CA THR A 273 6.25 -23.79 -12.33
C THR A 273 6.39 -23.36 -10.86
N THR A 274 6.03 -22.11 -10.57
CA THR A 274 5.92 -21.58 -9.20
C THR A 274 4.44 -21.51 -8.83
N LEU A 275 4.06 -22.00 -7.65
CA LEU A 275 2.70 -21.84 -7.14
C LEU A 275 2.57 -20.59 -6.27
N LYS A 276 1.38 -20.00 -6.26
CA LYS A 276 1.01 -18.86 -5.39
C LYS A 276 1.56 -19.04 -3.96
N GLY A 277 2.44 -18.13 -3.54
CA GLY A 277 3.00 -18.09 -2.19
C GLY A 277 4.05 -19.17 -1.87
N TYR A 278 4.52 -19.91 -2.88
CA TYR A 278 5.58 -20.93 -2.77
C TYR A 278 6.67 -20.67 -3.83
N PRO A 279 7.81 -20.07 -3.47
CA PRO A 279 8.82 -19.63 -4.42
C PRO A 279 9.62 -20.78 -5.08
N ASN A 280 9.51 -22.00 -4.56
CA ASN A 280 10.26 -23.14 -5.08
C ASN A 280 9.55 -23.76 -6.29
N PRO A 281 10.31 -24.29 -7.27
CA PRO A 281 9.76 -25.04 -8.38
C PRO A 281 8.85 -26.19 -7.91
N CYS A 282 7.73 -26.35 -8.61
CA CYS A 282 6.70 -27.31 -8.33
C CYS A 282 6.16 -27.94 -9.62
N ASN A 283 6.02 -29.26 -9.63
CA ASN A 283 5.28 -30.02 -10.65
C ASN A 283 4.23 -30.98 -10.02
N ASN A 284 3.98 -30.84 -8.71
CA ASN A 284 3.16 -31.71 -7.87
C ASN A 284 2.33 -30.88 -6.87
N PRO A 285 1.23 -30.24 -7.27
CA PRO A 285 0.61 -29.15 -6.52
C PRO A 285 0.10 -29.48 -5.11
N PHE A 286 -0.20 -30.74 -4.81
CA PHE A 286 -0.73 -31.17 -3.51
C PHE A 286 0.30 -31.95 -2.69
N TRP A 287 1.56 -31.49 -2.66
CA TRP A 287 2.66 -32.19 -1.98
C TRP A 287 2.54 -32.27 -0.46
N ALA A 288 1.59 -31.54 0.17
CA ALA A 288 1.29 -31.71 1.59
C ALA A 288 0.17 -32.73 1.86
N ASN A 289 -0.46 -33.25 0.81
CA ASN A 289 -1.45 -34.31 0.94
C ASN A 289 -0.76 -35.66 1.11
N THR A 290 -1.17 -36.41 2.13
CA THR A 290 -0.57 -37.70 2.46
C THR A 290 -0.77 -38.78 1.39
N TYR A 291 -1.64 -38.60 0.40
CA TYR A 291 -1.83 -39.56 -0.70
C TYR A 291 -0.82 -39.41 -1.83
N TYR A 292 -0.15 -38.25 -1.94
CA TYR A 292 0.76 -37.93 -3.04
C TYR A 292 2.22 -37.82 -2.57
N SER A 293 3.13 -37.63 -3.53
CA SER A 293 4.55 -37.37 -3.26
C SER A 293 4.69 -36.18 -2.31
N PRO A 294 5.53 -36.27 -1.27
CA PRO A 294 5.79 -35.13 -0.38
C PRO A 294 6.72 -34.07 -0.99
N LEU A 295 7.22 -34.31 -2.21
CA LEU A 295 8.15 -33.41 -2.92
C LEU A 295 7.35 -32.44 -3.79
N SER A 296 7.58 -31.13 -3.66
CA SER A 296 6.99 -30.14 -4.59
C SER A 296 7.44 -30.41 -6.03
N LEU A 297 8.68 -30.86 -6.20
CA LEU A 297 9.24 -31.33 -7.47
C LEU A 297 9.45 -32.86 -7.40
N ALA A 298 8.46 -33.60 -7.88
CA ALA A 298 8.47 -35.05 -7.92
C ALA A 298 8.97 -35.58 -9.28
N PRO A 299 9.38 -36.85 -9.37
CA PRO A 299 9.94 -37.42 -10.61
C PRO A 299 8.99 -37.24 -11.80
N GLN A 300 9.58 -36.92 -12.96
CA GLN A 300 8.82 -36.61 -14.18
C GLN A 300 7.90 -37.77 -14.60
N ASN A 301 8.40 -39.00 -14.49
CA ASN A 301 7.70 -40.21 -14.90
C ASN A 301 7.41 -41.11 -13.69
N TYR A 302 6.30 -41.83 -13.77
CA TYR A 302 5.94 -42.88 -12.84
C TYR A 302 6.81 -44.12 -13.10
N VAL A 303 7.28 -44.74 -12.02
CA VAL A 303 8.03 -45.98 -12.06
C VAL A 303 7.35 -46.97 -11.12
N GLN A 304 6.75 -48.00 -11.71
CA GLN A 304 6.05 -49.03 -10.96
C GLN A 304 6.98 -49.71 -9.94
N GLY A 305 6.50 -49.88 -8.71
CA GLY A 305 7.25 -50.55 -7.64
C GLY A 305 8.22 -49.65 -6.86
N GLN A 306 8.31 -48.35 -7.17
CA GLN A 306 9.01 -47.41 -6.29
C GLN A 306 8.22 -47.14 -5.01
N THR A 307 8.95 -46.82 -3.94
CA THR A 307 8.37 -46.45 -2.63
C THR A 307 7.82 -45.03 -2.60
N LEU A 308 8.21 -44.18 -3.55
CA LEU A 308 7.75 -42.81 -3.62
C LEU A 308 6.30 -42.76 -4.13
N LYS A 309 5.46 -42.00 -3.45
CA LYS A 309 4.07 -41.74 -3.86
C LYS A 309 4.02 -40.97 -5.19
N PRO A 310 2.94 -41.10 -5.96
CA PRO A 310 2.80 -40.43 -7.26
C PRO A 310 2.75 -38.90 -7.14
N ARG A 311 3.06 -38.20 -8.23
CA ARG A 311 2.70 -36.78 -8.42
C ARG A 311 1.18 -36.62 -8.33
N SER A 312 0.68 -35.61 -7.64
CA SER A 312 -0.73 -35.20 -7.62
C SER A 312 -1.11 -34.50 -8.92
N ILE A 313 -2.31 -34.76 -9.43
CA ILE A 313 -2.92 -33.96 -10.51
C ILE A 313 -3.73 -32.80 -9.94
N PHE A 314 -3.90 -31.73 -10.72
CA PHE A 314 -5.09 -30.89 -10.60
C PHE A 314 -6.26 -31.62 -11.24
N GLY A 315 -7.20 -32.12 -10.43
CA GLY A 315 -8.41 -32.78 -10.94
C GLY A 315 -9.18 -31.85 -11.87
N ASN A 316 -9.24 -30.57 -11.53
CA ASN A 316 -9.79 -29.50 -12.34
C ASN A 316 -9.00 -28.20 -12.06
N HIS A 317 -9.28 -27.14 -12.81
CA HIS A 317 -8.64 -25.85 -12.62
C HIS A 317 -9.52 -24.70 -13.11
N ALA A 318 -9.53 -23.58 -12.40
CA ALA A 318 -10.18 -22.35 -12.86
C ALA A 318 -9.16 -21.25 -13.12
N PHE A 319 -9.33 -20.55 -14.24
CA PHE A 319 -8.54 -19.41 -14.65
C PHE A 319 -9.39 -18.43 -15.48
N ILE A 320 -8.83 -17.27 -15.82
CA ILE A 320 -9.54 -16.23 -16.55
C ILE A 320 -9.03 -16.15 -17.99
N ALA A 321 -9.94 -15.97 -18.94
CA ALA A 321 -9.60 -15.75 -20.34
C ALA A 321 -10.23 -14.44 -20.85
N LEU A 322 -9.52 -13.73 -21.72
CA LEU A 322 -10.06 -12.57 -22.43
C LEU A 322 -10.31 -12.94 -23.89
N VAL A 323 -11.56 -12.83 -24.33
CA VAL A 323 -11.98 -13.17 -25.69
C VAL A 323 -11.38 -12.20 -26.68
N VAL A 324 -10.44 -12.66 -27.54
CA VAL A 324 -9.82 -11.80 -28.56
C VAL A 324 -10.61 -11.83 -29.87
N ASP A 325 -11.09 -13.01 -30.26
CA ASP A 325 -11.90 -13.24 -31.45
C ASP A 325 -12.88 -14.42 -31.23
N ASN A 326 -13.52 -14.92 -32.29
CA ASN A 326 -14.51 -16.00 -32.19
C ASN A 326 -13.90 -17.39 -31.98
N ASN A 327 -12.58 -17.54 -32.04
CA ASN A 327 -11.89 -18.80 -31.79
C ASN A 327 -11.40 -18.84 -30.33
N PRO A 328 -11.96 -19.71 -29.47
CA PRO A 328 -11.55 -19.79 -28.07
C PRO A 328 -10.06 -20.05 -27.85
N LEU A 329 -9.39 -20.70 -28.82
CA LEU A 329 -7.95 -20.96 -28.76
C LEU A 329 -7.12 -19.68 -28.81
N ASN A 330 -7.66 -18.59 -29.33
CA ASN A 330 -6.98 -17.31 -29.45
C ASN A 330 -7.21 -16.38 -28.24
N ASN A 331 -8.01 -16.81 -27.26
CA ASN A 331 -8.25 -16.02 -26.06
C ASN A 331 -6.96 -15.87 -25.25
N LEU A 332 -6.72 -14.67 -24.72
CA LEU A 332 -5.56 -14.43 -23.84
C LEU A 332 -5.85 -15.01 -22.46
N THR A 333 -4.89 -15.72 -21.88
CA THR A 333 -5.09 -16.41 -20.60
C THR A 333 -4.42 -15.69 -19.42
N PHE A 334 -5.16 -15.59 -18.32
CA PHE A 334 -4.78 -14.97 -17.06
C PHE A 334 -4.94 -15.99 -15.93
N ASP A 335 -3.82 -16.45 -15.37
CA ASP A 335 -3.81 -17.39 -14.24
C ASP A 335 -2.79 -16.94 -13.18
N ALA A 336 -3.30 -16.66 -11.97
CA ALA A 336 -2.51 -16.30 -10.80
C ALA A 336 -2.22 -17.50 -9.87
N THR A 337 -2.56 -18.72 -10.27
CA THR A 337 -2.38 -19.94 -9.47
C THR A 337 -1.02 -20.57 -9.66
N SER A 338 -0.75 -20.96 -10.90
CA SER A 338 0.45 -21.62 -11.37
C SER A 338 1.05 -20.71 -12.42
N GLY A 339 2.08 -19.94 -12.07
CA GLY A 339 2.63 -18.92 -12.97
C GLY A 339 3.32 -17.78 -12.21
N PRO A 340 3.05 -16.50 -12.55
CA PRO A 340 1.78 -16.07 -13.15
C PRO A 340 1.79 -16.08 -14.69
N HIS A 341 0.65 -16.47 -15.27
CA HIS A 341 0.34 -16.28 -16.69
C HIS A 341 -0.47 -14.98 -16.82
N VAL A 342 0.12 -13.97 -17.44
CA VAL A 342 -0.32 -12.56 -17.30
C VAL A 342 -1.04 -12.01 -18.54
N GLY A 343 -1.59 -12.89 -19.39
CA GLY A 343 -2.29 -12.48 -20.62
C GLY A 343 -1.39 -12.21 -21.81
N GLY A 344 -0.14 -12.68 -21.80
CA GLY A 344 0.76 -12.62 -22.96
C GLY A 344 0.60 -13.79 -23.93
N GLU A 345 -0.09 -14.84 -23.50
CA GLU A 345 -0.19 -16.13 -24.17
C GLU A 345 -1.64 -16.46 -24.52
N ARG A 346 -1.82 -17.07 -25.69
CA ARG A 346 -3.10 -17.61 -26.14
C ARG A 346 -3.44 -18.88 -25.38
N LEU A 347 -4.71 -19.26 -25.36
CA LEU A 347 -5.17 -20.45 -24.61
C LEU A 347 -4.41 -21.72 -24.99
N ASN A 348 -4.13 -21.97 -26.27
CA ASN A 348 -3.36 -23.14 -26.70
C ASN A 348 -1.89 -23.11 -26.21
N GLU A 349 -1.27 -21.92 -26.24
CA GLU A 349 0.09 -21.69 -25.74
C GLU A 349 0.13 -21.92 -24.22
N TYR A 350 -0.84 -21.38 -23.49
CA TYR A 350 -1.01 -21.58 -22.06
C TYR A 350 -1.17 -23.04 -21.68
N LEU A 351 -2.09 -23.77 -22.32
CA LEU A 351 -2.28 -25.19 -22.01
C LEU A 351 -1.02 -26.00 -22.27
N THR A 352 -0.28 -25.68 -23.33
CA THR A 352 1.02 -26.31 -23.63
C THR A 352 2.07 -25.97 -22.56
N ALA A 353 2.11 -24.73 -22.09
CA ALA A 353 3.08 -24.27 -21.09
C ALA A 353 2.74 -24.81 -19.70
N ALA A 354 1.46 -24.94 -19.36
CA ALA A 354 1.00 -25.24 -18.00
C ALA A 354 0.77 -26.74 -17.76
N ILE A 355 0.30 -27.51 -18.75
CA ILE A 355 0.00 -28.94 -18.60
C ILE A 355 1.16 -29.79 -19.14
N ASP A 356 1.65 -30.70 -18.29
CA ASP A 356 2.69 -31.65 -18.65
C ASP A 356 2.09 -32.83 -19.41
N THR A 357 2.16 -32.79 -20.74
CA THR A 357 1.65 -33.86 -21.63
C THR A 357 2.69 -34.94 -21.93
N THR A 358 3.92 -34.80 -21.43
CA THR A 358 5.06 -35.65 -21.80
C THR A 358 5.28 -36.83 -20.86
N THR A 359 4.58 -36.81 -19.72
CA THR A 359 4.73 -37.78 -18.65
C THR A 359 3.93 -39.06 -18.88
N ASN A 360 4.47 -40.21 -18.45
CA ASN A 360 3.76 -41.49 -18.48
C ASN A 360 2.77 -41.69 -17.30
N TYR A 361 2.66 -40.76 -16.35
CA TYR A 361 1.74 -40.89 -15.20
C TYR A 361 0.27 -41.04 -15.63
N TYR A 362 -0.13 -40.43 -16.75
CA TYR A 362 -1.49 -40.51 -17.30
C TYR A 362 -1.88 -41.94 -17.63
N ASP A 363 -1.02 -42.67 -18.35
CA ASP A 363 -1.29 -44.03 -18.80
C ASP A 363 -1.04 -45.06 -17.69
N GLU A 364 0.08 -44.91 -16.97
CA GLU A 364 0.60 -45.95 -16.06
C GLU A 364 0.02 -45.88 -14.64
N PHE A 365 -0.49 -44.71 -14.21
CA PHE A 365 -1.00 -44.52 -12.85
C PHE A 365 -2.44 -44.02 -12.79
N TYR A 366 -2.74 -42.92 -13.49
CA TYR A 366 -4.05 -42.26 -13.37
C TYR A 366 -5.13 -42.84 -14.29
N HIS A 367 -4.73 -43.48 -15.38
CA HIS A 367 -5.62 -43.97 -16.43
C HIS A 367 -6.59 -42.87 -16.93
N THR A 368 -6.04 -41.68 -17.19
CA THR A 368 -6.76 -40.49 -17.66
C THR A 368 -5.95 -39.77 -18.73
N ASN A 369 -6.48 -38.70 -19.32
CA ASN A 369 -5.79 -37.88 -20.32
C ASN A 369 -5.38 -36.51 -19.73
N PRO A 370 -4.36 -35.85 -20.28
CA PRO A 370 -4.13 -34.42 -20.01
C PRO A 370 -5.31 -33.58 -20.49
N GLY A 371 -5.61 -32.51 -19.75
CA GLY A 371 -6.65 -31.56 -20.10
C GLY A 371 -6.37 -30.85 -21.42
N ASN A 372 -7.42 -30.52 -22.16
CA ASN A 372 -7.38 -29.78 -23.41
C ASN A 372 -8.56 -28.79 -23.50
N VAL A 373 -8.61 -27.99 -24.58
CA VAL A 373 -9.64 -26.95 -24.76
C VAL A 373 -11.08 -27.47 -24.68
N ASN A 374 -11.33 -28.72 -25.06
CA ASN A 374 -12.68 -29.30 -25.04
C ASN A 374 -13.14 -29.69 -23.63
N ASP A 375 -12.22 -29.72 -22.66
CA ASP A 375 -12.51 -30.02 -21.26
C ASP A 375 -12.92 -28.78 -20.46
N ILE A 376 -13.02 -27.61 -21.12
CA ILE A 376 -13.56 -26.38 -20.53
C ILE A 376 -15.09 -26.46 -20.47
N ASP A 377 -15.67 -26.36 -19.27
CA ASP A 377 -17.11 -26.50 -19.07
C ASP A 377 -17.88 -25.32 -19.69
N PRO A 378 -18.76 -25.55 -20.67
CA PRO A 378 -19.53 -24.48 -21.30
C PRO A 378 -20.57 -23.83 -20.36
N ARG A 379 -20.88 -24.43 -19.20
CA ARG A 379 -21.85 -23.93 -18.21
C ARG A 379 -21.25 -22.96 -17.20
N GLN A 380 -19.96 -22.69 -17.30
CA GLN A 380 -19.26 -21.75 -16.44
C GLN A 380 -19.87 -20.35 -16.49
N ASN A 381 -20.12 -19.79 -15.30
CA ASN A 381 -20.66 -18.42 -15.17
C ASN A 381 -19.63 -17.46 -14.56
N GLY A 382 -18.63 -17.99 -13.84
CA GLY A 382 -17.70 -17.18 -13.06
C GLY A 382 -18.39 -16.47 -11.91
N VAL A 383 -17.78 -15.40 -11.40
CA VAL A 383 -18.37 -14.57 -10.36
C VAL A 383 -19.53 -13.76 -10.94
N VAL A 384 -20.75 -14.07 -10.48
CA VAL A 384 -21.99 -13.40 -10.90
C VAL A 384 -22.58 -12.48 -9.83
N SER A 385 -22.10 -12.60 -8.59
CA SER A 385 -22.54 -11.77 -7.47
C SER A 385 -21.46 -11.66 -6.40
N LEU A 386 -21.53 -10.61 -5.59
CA LEU A 386 -20.68 -10.41 -4.42
C LEU A 386 -21.51 -10.71 -3.16
N GLN A 387 -20.94 -11.44 -2.20
CA GLN A 387 -21.64 -11.71 -0.95
C GLN A 387 -21.80 -10.40 -0.17
N PRO A 388 -23.03 -10.00 0.20
CA PRO A 388 -23.20 -8.92 1.17
C PRO A 388 -22.53 -9.33 2.48
N LEU A 389 -21.80 -8.42 3.12
CA LEU A 389 -21.28 -8.63 4.47
C LEU A 389 -22.45 -9.11 5.35
N ALA A 390 -22.43 -10.37 5.78
CA ALA A 390 -23.41 -10.85 6.75
C ALA A 390 -23.19 -9.98 7.98
N LEU A 391 -24.13 -9.08 8.24
CA LEU A 391 -24.11 -8.18 9.40
C LEU A 391 -23.81 -9.06 10.61
N ALA A 392 -22.59 -8.94 11.16
CA ALA A 392 -22.28 -9.56 12.44
C ALA A 392 -23.40 -9.15 13.40
N SER A 393 -24.06 -10.15 13.98
CA SER A 393 -25.35 -9.97 14.65
C SER A 393 -25.29 -8.78 15.61
N THR A 394 -26.28 -7.91 15.49
CA THR A 394 -26.63 -6.79 16.37
C THR A 394 -26.29 -7.02 17.86
N ALA A 395 -25.07 -6.68 18.27
CA ALA A 395 -24.82 -6.23 19.63
C ALA A 395 -25.13 -4.73 19.65
N SER A 396 -25.88 -4.29 20.67
CA SER A 396 -26.51 -2.98 20.77
C SER A 396 -25.65 -1.81 20.26
N PRO A 397 -26.25 -0.83 19.56
CA PRO A 397 -25.54 0.35 19.11
C PRO A 397 -25.05 1.12 20.35
N ALA A 398 -23.75 1.00 20.64
CA ALA A 398 -23.06 2.01 21.42
C ALA A 398 -23.26 3.35 20.68
N ALA A 399 -23.53 4.41 21.41
CA ALA A 399 -23.78 5.73 20.87
C ALA A 399 -22.64 6.12 19.92
N SER A 400 -22.90 6.04 18.62
CA SER A 400 -21.93 6.28 17.54
C SER A 400 -21.49 7.73 17.56
N ILE A 401 -20.37 8.02 18.21
CA ILE A 401 -19.60 9.24 17.95
C ILE A 401 -18.96 9.04 16.57
N LEU A 402 -19.16 10.00 15.66
CA LEU A 402 -18.68 9.94 14.28
C LEU A 402 -17.15 9.69 14.26
N PRO A 403 -16.68 8.66 13.52
CA PRO A 403 -15.29 8.25 13.51
C PRO A 403 -14.38 9.31 12.86
N GLY A 404 -13.13 9.39 13.30
CA GLY A 404 -12.09 10.24 12.70
C GLY A 404 -12.24 11.74 12.95
N THR A 405 -13.24 12.20 13.70
CA THR A 405 -13.29 13.61 14.12
C THR A 405 -12.23 13.86 15.19
N LEU A 406 -11.63 15.06 15.22
CA LEU A 406 -10.74 15.50 16.30
C LEU A 406 -11.35 15.21 17.69
N ALA A 407 -12.67 15.39 17.82
CA ALA A 407 -13.39 15.08 19.06
C ALA A 407 -13.32 13.59 19.45
N SER A 408 -13.40 12.66 18.50
CA SER A 408 -13.28 11.22 18.76
C SER A 408 -11.86 10.82 19.19
N VAL A 409 -10.84 11.42 18.57
CA VAL A 409 -9.42 11.20 18.92
C VAL A 409 -9.13 11.74 20.30
N GLU A 410 -9.57 12.96 20.61
CA GLU A 410 -9.42 13.54 21.94
C GLU A 410 -10.16 12.76 23.03
N LEU A 411 -11.35 12.23 22.72
CA LEU A 411 -12.08 11.35 23.63
C LEU A 411 -11.29 10.05 23.88
N ALA A 412 -10.70 9.45 22.85
CA ALA A 412 -9.86 8.26 22.99
C ALA A 412 -8.60 8.55 23.80
N LEU A 413 -7.89 9.66 23.52
CA LEU A 413 -6.73 10.11 24.28
C LEU A 413 -7.09 10.36 25.76
N ASN A 414 -8.25 10.93 26.03
CA ASN A 414 -8.72 11.14 27.41
C ASN A 414 -8.98 9.83 28.14
N ARG A 415 -9.58 8.82 27.49
CA ARG A 415 -9.71 7.47 28.06
C ARG A 415 -8.37 6.76 28.23
N ALA A 416 -7.39 7.07 27.38
CA ALA A 416 -6.07 6.49 27.44
C ALA A 416 -5.29 6.92 28.69
N LYS A 417 -5.68 8.00 29.38
CA LYS A 417 -5.01 8.48 30.60
C LYS A 417 -4.99 7.39 31.67
N VAL A 418 -3.80 7.05 32.14
CA VAL A 418 -3.61 6.12 33.27
C VAL A 418 -3.73 6.91 34.57
N GLU A 419 -4.64 6.49 35.46
CA GLU A 419 -4.80 7.16 36.76
C GLU A 419 -3.54 6.99 37.62
N ASN A 420 -3.10 8.09 38.25
CA ASN A 420 -1.90 8.13 39.08
C ASN A 420 -0.61 7.71 38.35
N SER A 421 -0.51 7.96 37.04
CA SER A 421 0.73 7.75 36.30
C SER A 421 1.85 8.63 36.85
N ASP A 422 3.10 8.17 36.69
CA ASP A 422 4.28 8.99 36.95
C ASP A 422 4.20 10.31 36.14
N PRO A 423 4.65 11.45 36.69
CA PRO A 423 4.72 12.69 35.92
C PRO A 423 5.63 12.48 34.70
N PRO A 424 5.33 13.13 33.54
CA PRO A 424 6.20 13.01 32.37
C PRO A 424 7.64 13.40 32.70
N ARG A 425 8.57 12.49 32.37
CA ARG A 425 10.01 12.69 32.45
C ARG A 425 10.59 12.67 31.04
N PHE A 426 11.90 12.42 30.95
CA PHE A 426 12.58 12.15 29.69
C PHE A 426 13.13 10.72 29.76
N THR A 427 12.86 9.91 28.74
CA THR A 427 13.44 8.57 28.64
C THR A 427 14.68 8.61 27.76
N ARG A 428 15.83 8.17 28.30
CA ARG A 428 17.05 7.92 27.50
C ARG A 428 16.99 6.50 26.99
N ILE A 429 16.31 6.29 25.85
CA ILE A 429 16.25 4.96 25.26
C ILE A 429 17.69 4.46 25.01
N ASP A 430 18.04 3.27 25.53
CA ASP A 430 19.15 2.49 24.97
C ASP A 430 18.55 1.55 23.92
N TYR A 431 18.49 2.04 22.68
CA TYR A 431 17.76 1.38 21.60
C TYR A 431 18.29 -0.03 21.33
N THR A 432 19.61 -0.21 21.33
CA THR A 432 20.25 -1.50 21.11
C THR A 432 19.93 -2.47 22.25
N SER A 433 20.03 -2.01 23.50
CA SER A 433 19.69 -2.83 24.66
C SER A 433 18.21 -3.20 24.68
N LEU A 434 17.30 -2.25 24.44
CA LEU A 434 15.86 -2.48 24.39
C LEU A 434 15.51 -3.51 23.32
N LYS A 435 16.01 -3.33 22.09
CA LYS A 435 15.80 -4.26 20.96
C LYS A 435 16.27 -5.67 21.31
N ASN A 436 17.51 -5.80 21.80
CA ASN A 436 18.08 -7.10 22.17
C ASN A 436 17.30 -7.76 23.30
N ALA A 437 16.88 -6.99 24.29
CA ALA A 437 16.10 -7.47 25.41
C ALA A 437 14.72 -7.96 24.96
N VAL A 438 14.06 -7.27 24.02
CA VAL A 438 12.78 -7.68 23.43
C VAL A 438 12.93 -8.97 22.61
N VAL A 439 13.95 -9.05 21.74
CA VAL A 439 14.28 -10.26 20.96
C VAL A 439 14.52 -11.45 21.88
N GLN A 440 15.30 -11.26 22.94
CA GLN A 440 15.60 -12.29 23.93
C GLN A 440 14.36 -12.70 24.73
N LYS A 441 13.55 -11.74 25.18
CA LYS A 441 12.32 -11.97 25.95
C LYS A 441 11.31 -12.79 25.15
N LEU A 442 11.21 -12.51 23.86
CA LEU A 442 10.29 -13.19 22.96
C LEU A 442 10.80 -14.55 22.50
N ALA A 443 12.12 -14.77 22.51
CA ALA A 443 12.76 -15.88 21.82
C ALA A 443 12.32 -15.96 20.34
N ILE A 444 12.14 -14.80 19.71
CA ILE A 444 11.73 -14.64 18.31
C ILE A 444 12.78 -13.83 17.58
N ASN A 445 13.21 -14.31 16.40
CA ASN A 445 14.19 -13.60 15.58
C ASN A 445 13.62 -12.30 15.02
N LEU A 446 14.42 -11.23 15.09
CA LEU A 446 14.18 -9.99 14.35
C LEU A 446 14.34 -10.26 12.85
N THR A 447 13.27 -10.06 12.08
CA THR A 447 13.27 -10.26 10.62
C THR A 447 13.45 -8.97 9.85
N THR A 448 13.00 -7.84 10.42
CA THR A 448 13.07 -6.53 9.77
C THR A 448 13.31 -5.48 10.84
N GLU A 449 14.20 -4.55 10.53
CA GLU A 449 14.50 -3.36 11.33
C GLU A 449 14.60 -2.18 10.37
N ASN A 450 13.82 -1.14 10.64
CA ASN A 450 13.95 0.13 9.96
C ASN A 450 14.06 1.24 11.01
N VAL A 451 14.88 2.25 10.71
CA VAL A 451 15.03 3.45 11.52
C VAL A 451 15.10 4.62 10.56
N GLU A 452 14.23 5.59 10.74
CA GLU A 452 14.06 6.72 9.85
C GLU A 452 13.74 8.00 10.64
N PRO A 453 14.04 9.19 10.10
CA PRO A 453 13.65 10.43 10.74
C PRO A 453 12.13 10.62 10.67
N SER A 454 11.55 11.20 11.72
CA SER A 454 10.14 11.59 11.76
C SER A 454 10.01 13.11 11.89
N ALA A 455 8.79 13.64 11.74
CA ALA A 455 8.55 15.08 11.87
C ALA A 455 8.89 15.63 13.27
N GLN A 456 8.90 14.76 14.29
CA GLN A 456 9.06 15.14 15.70
C GLN A 456 10.27 14.50 16.39
N GLY A 457 11.11 13.79 15.63
CA GLY A 457 12.29 13.08 16.12
C GLY A 457 12.65 11.93 15.18
N SER A 458 12.60 10.71 15.69
CA SER A 458 12.88 9.50 14.92
C SER A 458 11.78 8.46 15.07
N HIS A 459 11.65 7.62 14.05
CA HIS A 459 10.76 6.48 14.03
C HIS A 459 11.59 5.19 13.85
N SER A 460 11.21 4.13 14.56
CA SER A 460 11.76 2.79 14.34
C SER A 460 10.65 1.75 14.23
N TYR A 461 10.79 0.86 13.25
CA TYR A 461 9.91 -0.29 13.04
C TYR A 461 10.70 -1.59 13.21
N TRP A 462 10.18 -2.48 14.05
CA TRP A 462 10.69 -3.83 14.24
C TRP A 462 9.64 -4.86 13.84
N ARG A 463 10.05 -5.84 13.04
CA ARG A 463 9.25 -7.05 12.80
C ARG A 463 9.97 -8.25 13.38
N LEU A 464 9.33 -8.94 14.32
CA LEU A 464 9.82 -10.16 14.93
C LEU A 464 8.99 -11.36 14.44
N GLY A 465 9.67 -12.42 14.01
CA GLY A 465 9.06 -13.72 13.74
C GLY A 465 8.49 -13.90 12.34
N SER A 466 7.90 -15.07 12.10
CA SER A 466 7.26 -15.40 10.81
C SER A 466 5.87 -16.00 11.03
N LYS A 467 4.98 -15.80 10.05
CA LYS A 467 3.62 -16.38 10.01
C LYS A 467 2.73 -15.98 11.19
N ALA A 468 2.32 -16.93 12.04
CA ALA A 468 1.32 -16.75 13.09
C ALA A 468 1.87 -16.12 14.39
N SER A 469 3.20 -16.05 14.53
CA SER A 469 3.89 -15.48 15.69
C SER A 469 4.57 -14.14 15.37
N VAL A 470 4.07 -13.42 14.37
CA VAL A 470 4.60 -12.09 14.03
C VAL A 470 4.21 -11.11 15.13
N VAL A 471 5.20 -10.36 15.61
CA VAL A 471 5.06 -9.17 16.46
C VAL A 471 5.70 -8.02 15.71
N GLU A 472 4.97 -6.92 15.59
CA GLU A 472 5.48 -5.66 15.05
C GLU A 472 5.47 -4.63 16.17
N ILE A 473 6.54 -3.86 16.26
CA ILE A 473 6.73 -2.83 17.27
C ILE A 473 7.19 -1.57 16.56
N ASP A 474 6.43 -0.49 16.70
CA ASP A 474 6.80 0.84 16.28
C ASP A 474 7.20 1.68 17.48
N LEU A 475 8.26 2.46 17.33
CA LEU A 475 8.77 3.40 18.33
C LEU A 475 8.94 4.77 17.69
N ASP A 476 8.15 5.74 18.14
CA ASP A 476 8.34 7.15 17.85
C ASP A 476 9.03 7.81 19.04
N VAL A 477 10.30 8.18 18.85
CA VAL A 477 11.12 8.85 19.86
C VAL A 477 11.13 10.34 19.55
N ALA A 478 10.38 11.09 20.35
CA ALA A 478 10.16 12.51 20.15
C ALA A 478 11.06 13.37 21.05
N GLU A 479 11.11 14.68 20.76
CA GLU A 479 11.83 15.65 21.61
C GLU A 479 11.11 15.95 22.94
N THR A 480 9.80 15.72 23.01
CA THR A 480 8.99 16.05 24.20
C THR A 480 7.87 15.05 24.41
N HIS A 481 7.28 15.03 25.61
CA HIS A 481 6.09 14.25 25.90
C HIS A 481 4.89 14.67 25.03
N ASP A 482 4.67 15.97 24.84
CA ASP A 482 3.57 16.46 24.02
C ASP A 482 3.73 16.05 22.56
N ALA A 483 4.96 16.01 22.05
CA ALA A 483 5.26 15.47 20.73
C ALA A 483 4.96 13.95 20.64
N ALA A 484 5.33 13.15 21.64
CA ALA A 484 4.91 11.74 21.66
C ALA A 484 3.37 11.57 21.70
N LEU A 485 2.65 12.47 22.39
CA LEU A 485 1.19 12.51 22.35
C LEU A 485 0.65 12.92 20.98
N ASP A 486 1.32 13.82 20.27
CA ASP A 486 0.97 14.20 18.91
C ASP A 486 1.17 13.04 17.94
N ALA A 487 2.24 12.24 18.09
CA ALA A 487 2.45 11.01 17.33
C ALA A 487 1.32 10.01 17.59
N MET A 488 0.96 9.77 18.87
CA MET A 488 -0.19 8.95 19.23
C MET A 488 -1.50 9.48 18.62
N ARG A 489 -1.70 10.81 18.62
CA ARG A 489 -2.87 11.46 18.02
C ARG A 489 -2.92 11.23 16.51
N ALA A 490 -1.79 11.36 15.83
CA ALA A 490 -1.66 11.11 14.40
C ALA A 490 -2.04 9.66 14.09
N THR A 491 -1.46 8.68 14.79
CA THR A 491 -1.80 7.25 14.62
C THR A 491 -3.29 6.96 14.85
N LEU A 492 -3.88 7.53 15.90
CA LEU A 492 -5.32 7.37 16.18
C LEU A 492 -6.20 8.04 15.11
N SER A 493 -5.75 9.15 14.52
CA SER A 493 -6.47 9.85 13.45
C SER A 493 -6.50 9.07 12.14
N CYS A 494 -5.50 8.21 11.91
CA CYS A 494 -5.46 7.30 10.76
C CYS A 494 -6.48 6.14 10.87
N ILE A 495 -7.03 5.89 12.07
CA ILE A 495 -7.97 4.79 12.31
C ILE A 495 -9.39 5.27 11.98
N SER A 496 -9.91 4.77 10.86
CA SER A 496 -11.25 5.08 10.37
C SER A 496 -12.38 4.46 11.21
N ALA A 497 -12.08 3.48 12.05
CA ALA A 497 -13.03 2.81 12.93
C ALA A 497 -13.19 3.53 14.28
N PRO A 498 -14.33 3.38 14.98
CA PRO A 498 -14.64 4.11 16.19
C PRO A 498 -13.66 3.66 17.26
N LEU A 499 -12.88 4.62 17.75
CA LEU A 499 -11.76 4.34 18.65
C LEU A 499 -12.22 3.71 19.97
N ASP A 500 -13.47 3.88 20.37
CA ASP A 500 -14.08 3.20 21.52
C ASP A 500 -14.40 1.72 21.28
N VAL A 501 -14.62 1.34 20.02
CA VAL A 501 -14.82 -0.06 19.63
C VAL A 501 -13.48 -0.73 19.41
N ILE A 502 -12.55 -0.06 18.72
CA ILE A 502 -11.22 -0.59 18.49
C ILE A 502 -10.46 -0.65 19.80
N PHE A 503 -10.48 0.41 20.60
CA PHE A 503 -9.79 0.49 21.89
C PHE A 503 -10.78 0.64 23.05
N PRO A 504 -11.46 -0.44 23.45
CA PRO A 504 -12.47 -0.38 24.50
C PRO A 504 -11.87 -0.23 25.90
N SER A 505 -10.56 -0.39 26.05
CA SER A 505 -9.92 -0.40 27.37
C SER A 505 -8.57 0.31 27.36
N ASN A 506 -8.24 0.85 28.53
CA ASN A 506 -6.90 1.32 28.86
C ASN A 506 -5.99 0.12 29.15
N ALA A 507 -4.75 0.12 28.66
CA ALA A 507 -3.82 -1.00 28.89
C ALA A 507 -3.15 -0.95 30.28
N GLY A 508 -3.20 0.20 30.96
CA GLY A 508 -2.52 0.44 32.24
C GLY A 508 -1.02 0.66 32.11
N LEU A 509 -0.53 1.05 30.93
CA LEU A 509 0.89 1.27 30.61
C LEU A 509 1.19 2.75 30.42
N GLY A 510 2.38 3.20 30.85
CA GLY A 510 2.86 4.56 30.66
C GLY A 510 1.97 5.64 31.27
N GLN A 511 2.02 6.86 30.72
CA GLN A 511 1.10 7.94 31.09
C GLN A 511 -0.22 7.84 30.31
N ARG A 512 -0.19 7.28 29.09
CA ARG A 512 -1.38 6.98 28.32
C ARG A 512 -1.27 5.63 27.63
N SER A 513 -2.33 4.84 27.66
CA SER A 513 -2.38 3.60 26.87
C SER A 513 -3.78 3.19 26.45
N LEU A 514 -3.84 2.52 25.32
CA LEU A 514 -5.05 1.91 24.78
C LEU A 514 -4.75 0.46 24.40
N SER A 515 -5.70 -0.43 24.67
CA SER A 515 -5.64 -1.84 24.31
C SER A 515 -6.81 -2.18 23.40
N GLY A 516 -6.47 -2.72 22.23
CA GLY A 516 -7.40 -3.02 21.16
C GLY A 516 -8.20 -4.31 21.40
N ALA A 517 -9.45 -4.35 20.92
CA ALA A 517 -10.27 -5.55 20.87
C ALA A 517 -10.44 -6.06 19.43
N GLY A 518 -10.13 -7.35 19.20
CA GLY A 518 -10.22 -8.03 17.90
C GLY A 518 -8.87 -8.31 17.22
N GLY A 519 -8.85 -9.26 16.29
CA GLY A 519 -7.67 -9.57 15.45
C GLY A 519 -6.42 -10.06 16.21
N ARG A 520 -5.23 -9.78 15.65
CA ARG A 520 -3.90 -10.10 16.20
C ARG A 520 -3.51 -9.27 17.44
N GLY A 521 -4.43 -8.62 18.14
CA GLY A 521 -4.11 -7.74 19.26
C GLY A 521 -3.37 -6.46 18.84
N TYR A 522 -3.70 -5.35 19.50
CA TYR A 522 -3.06 -4.05 19.24
C TYR A 522 -2.94 -3.31 20.57
N ILE A 523 -1.77 -2.78 20.90
CA ILE A 523 -1.52 -1.99 22.10
C ILE A 523 -0.76 -0.75 21.67
N LEU A 524 -1.16 0.39 22.21
CA LEU A 524 -0.45 1.62 22.00
C LEU A 524 -0.31 2.35 23.33
N PHE A 525 0.84 2.96 23.57
CA PHE A 525 1.08 3.72 24.78
C PHE A 525 2.13 4.81 24.60
N VAL A 526 2.06 5.81 25.47
CA VAL A 526 3.07 6.86 25.59
C VAL A 526 3.74 6.73 26.95
N ARG A 527 5.07 6.60 26.93
CA ARG A 527 5.96 6.72 28.10
C ARG A 527 6.89 7.90 27.84
N ASP A 528 6.75 8.97 28.62
CA ASP A 528 7.57 10.18 28.48
C ASP A 528 7.55 10.71 27.05
N ASN A 529 8.71 10.84 26.41
CA ASN A 529 8.90 11.30 25.04
C ASN A 529 8.86 10.16 24.00
N VAL A 530 8.37 8.98 24.38
CA VAL A 530 8.33 7.79 23.52
C VAL A 530 6.89 7.34 23.32
N PHE A 531 6.47 7.28 22.07
CA PHE A 531 5.21 6.65 21.67
C PHE A 531 5.52 5.27 21.09
N VAL A 532 4.76 4.27 21.54
CA VAL A 532 4.96 2.86 21.17
C VAL A 532 3.67 2.30 20.59
N THR A 533 3.77 1.62 19.45
CA THR A 533 2.73 0.71 18.97
C THR A 533 3.24 -0.73 19.02
N LEU A 534 2.36 -1.66 19.40
CA LEU A 534 2.62 -3.09 19.31
C LEU A 534 1.41 -3.77 18.68
N GLN A 535 1.65 -4.57 17.65
CA GLN A 535 0.63 -5.41 17.04
C GLN A 535 1.13 -6.82 16.78
N GLY A 536 0.27 -7.82 16.91
CA GLY A 536 0.67 -9.21 16.63
C GLY A 536 0.37 -10.23 17.74
N MET A 537 0.62 -11.50 17.39
CA MET A 537 0.28 -12.70 18.16
C MET A 537 -1.22 -13.06 18.23
N ALA A 538 -1.49 -14.36 18.43
CA ALA A 538 -2.86 -14.89 18.54
C ALA A 538 -3.54 -14.60 19.89
N SER A 539 -2.80 -14.17 20.92
CA SER A 539 -3.36 -13.91 22.25
C SER A 539 -3.05 -12.50 22.73
N SER A 540 -4.09 -11.77 23.15
CA SER A 540 -3.98 -10.44 23.76
C SER A 540 -3.16 -10.45 25.06
N LYS A 541 -3.06 -11.59 25.75
CA LYS A 541 -2.25 -11.74 26.97
C LYS A 541 -0.75 -11.65 26.69
N ALA A 542 -0.25 -12.40 25.71
CA ALA A 542 1.17 -12.36 25.37
C ALA A 542 1.61 -10.98 24.87
N LEU A 543 0.76 -10.31 24.07
CA LEU A 543 1.04 -8.95 23.63
C LEU A 543 1.10 -7.95 24.80
N LYS A 544 0.22 -8.11 25.81
CA LYS A 544 0.28 -7.30 27.04
C LYS A 544 1.54 -7.57 27.86
N GLU A 545 2.02 -8.81 27.94
CA GLU A 545 3.27 -9.14 28.63
C GLU A 545 4.49 -8.51 27.94
N ILE A 546 4.48 -8.44 26.60
CA ILE A 546 5.54 -7.76 25.82
C ILE A 546 5.45 -6.25 26.02
N ALA A 547 4.25 -5.67 25.91
CA ALA A 547 4.07 -4.24 26.09
C ALA A 547 4.48 -3.78 27.49
N ALA A 548 4.16 -4.56 28.53
CA ALA A 548 4.62 -4.31 29.90
C ALA A 548 6.15 -4.43 30.04
N PHE A 549 6.77 -5.37 29.31
CA PHE A 549 8.23 -5.48 29.30
C PHE A 549 8.89 -4.28 28.61
N VAL A 550 8.37 -3.84 27.46
CA VAL A 550 8.87 -2.64 26.76
C VAL A 550 8.71 -1.41 27.65
N GLU A 551 7.53 -1.23 28.28
CA GLU A 551 7.28 -0.10 29.18
C GLU A 551 8.24 -0.09 30.39
N GLN A 552 8.48 -1.25 31.00
CA GLN A 552 9.41 -1.35 32.13
C GLN A 552 10.85 -1.04 31.69
N SER A 553 11.29 -1.53 30.53
CA SER A 553 12.62 -1.22 30.01
C SER A 553 12.78 0.27 29.73
N LEU A 554 11.77 0.92 29.15
CA LEU A 554 11.77 2.37 28.96
C LEU A 554 11.82 3.12 30.29
N LYS A 555 11.09 2.62 31.30
CA LYS A 555 11.07 3.20 32.65
C LYS A 555 12.41 3.08 33.38
N ASP A 556 13.11 1.95 33.20
CA ASP A 556 14.43 1.72 33.79
C ASP A 556 15.49 2.68 33.20
N ASP A 557 15.23 3.21 32.02
CA ASP A 557 16.06 4.13 31.24
C ASP A 557 15.69 5.63 31.42
N GLU A 558 14.82 5.94 32.38
CA GLU A 558 14.41 7.33 32.66
C GLU A 558 15.54 8.19 33.24
N VAL A 559 15.59 9.44 32.79
CA VAL A 559 16.48 10.47 33.32
C VAL A 559 15.68 11.68 33.83
N ASP A 560 16.19 12.31 34.90
CA ASP A 560 15.55 13.48 35.48
C ASP A 560 15.48 14.66 34.48
N VAL A 561 14.38 15.43 34.58
CA VAL A 561 14.07 16.58 33.72
C VAL A 561 15.21 17.61 33.78
N GLY A 562 15.90 17.82 32.65
CA GLY A 562 17.06 18.72 32.53
C GLY A 562 18.33 18.03 32.03
N GLY A 563 18.34 16.69 31.96
CA GLY A 563 19.37 15.94 31.24
C GLY A 563 19.29 16.21 29.74
N ARG A 564 20.34 16.79 29.15
CA ARG A 564 20.47 16.89 27.69
C ARG A 564 20.82 15.50 27.18
N LEU A 565 19.96 14.89 26.36
CA LEU A 565 20.29 13.63 25.73
C LEU A 565 21.46 13.79 24.76
N ASP A 566 22.28 12.74 24.67
CA ASP A 566 23.31 12.65 23.64
C ASP A 566 22.61 12.62 22.29
N ALA A 567 22.84 13.64 21.46
CA ALA A 567 22.44 13.69 20.06
C ALA A 567 23.71 13.58 19.18
N PRO A 568 23.59 13.27 17.89
CA PRO A 568 24.76 13.20 17.02
C PRO A 568 25.52 14.52 17.02
N ILE A 569 26.86 14.45 17.19
CA ILE A 569 27.70 15.63 17.36
C ILE A 569 28.26 16.05 16.01
N LEU A 570 27.85 17.21 15.51
CA LEU A 570 28.40 17.81 14.30
C LEU A 570 29.72 18.54 14.61
N ARG A 571 30.81 18.13 13.96
CA ARG A 571 32.18 18.62 14.14
C ARG A 571 32.63 19.44 12.93
N GLY A 572 32.14 20.67 12.81
CA GLY A 572 32.59 21.62 11.79
C GLY A 572 31.47 22.10 10.87
N GLU A 573 31.85 22.91 9.88
CA GLU A 573 30.92 23.51 8.93
C GLU A 573 30.83 22.64 7.67
N VAL A 574 29.60 22.37 7.22
CA VAL A 574 29.35 21.83 5.89
C VAL A 574 29.11 23.01 4.95
N HIS A 575 30.07 23.26 4.07
CA HIS A 575 30.02 24.40 3.15
C HIS A 575 28.98 24.21 2.05
N SER A 576 28.42 25.33 1.57
CA SER A 576 27.59 25.35 0.37
C SER A 576 28.31 24.78 -0.84
N ARG A 577 27.57 24.18 -1.76
CA ARG A 577 28.12 23.56 -2.97
C ARG A 577 27.61 24.25 -4.23
N GLN A 578 28.51 24.44 -5.19
CA GLN A 578 28.16 24.73 -6.58
C GLN A 578 28.43 23.48 -7.40
N VAL A 579 27.43 23.00 -8.13
CA VAL A 579 27.49 21.77 -8.95
C VAL A 579 26.87 22.04 -10.31
N LYS A 580 27.20 21.27 -11.34
CA LYS A 580 26.57 21.44 -12.66
C LYS A 580 25.38 20.51 -12.83
N LEU A 581 24.40 20.92 -13.63
CA LEU A 581 23.30 20.04 -14.06
C LEU A 581 23.86 18.74 -14.64
N GLY A 582 23.31 17.60 -14.18
CA GLY A 582 23.73 16.25 -14.56
C GLY A 582 24.94 15.71 -13.79
N GLU A 583 25.59 16.53 -12.95
CA GLU A 583 26.74 16.10 -12.15
C GLU A 583 26.29 15.28 -10.95
N THR A 584 27.07 14.24 -10.62
CA THR A 584 26.98 13.59 -9.31
C THR A 584 27.97 14.24 -8.36
N PHE A 585 27.54 14.58 -7.15
CA PHE A 585 28.38 15.21 -6.15
C PHE A 585 28.18 14.58 -4.77
N GLU A 586 29.12 14.82 -3.88
CA GLU A 586 29.12 14.24 -2.54
C GLU A 586 29.15 15.34 -1.47
N VAL A 587 28.40 15.10 -0.40
CA VAL A 587 28.38 15.93 0.79
C VAL A 587 28.79 15.05 1.97
N SER A 588 29.94 15.34 2.57
CA SER A 588 30.38 14.68 3.80
C SER A 588 30.04 15.57 4.98
N ALA A 589 29.42 14.99 6.01
CA ALA A 589 29.12 15.67 7.25
C ALA A 589 29.97 15.06 8.38
N PRO A 590 30.84 15.84 9.04
CA PRO A 590 31.63 15.33 10.15
C PRO A 590 30.73 15.13 11.36
N VAL A 591 30.17 13.93 11.53
CA VAL A 591 29.24 13.57 12.60
C VAL A 591 29.80 12.43 13.44
N GLU A 592 29.74 12.55 14.76
CA GLU A 592 30.06 11.48 15.70
C GLU A 592 28.77 10.86 16.25
N LYS A 593 28.79 9.54 16.50
CA LYS A 593 27.70 8.76 17.12
C LYS A 593 26.37 8.72 16.36
N ALA A 594 26.40 8.89 15.05
CA ALA A 594 25.23 8.69 14.20
C ALA A 594 25.12 7.20 13.83
N GLY A 595 24.10 6.50 14.34
CA GLY A 595 23.81 5.11 13.96
C GLY A 595 23.04 5.02 12.64
N TRP A 596 22.22 6.04 12.36
CA TRP A 596 21.46 6.14 11.11
C TRP A 596 21.53 7.53 10.52
N MET A 597 21.35 7.59 9.21
CA MET A 597 21.52 8.79 8.40
C MET A 597 20.52 8.78 7.26
N ASP A 598 19.96 9.94 6.97
CA ASP A 598 19.03 10.14 5.86
C ASP A 598 19.18 11.57 5.29
N ALA A 599 18.61 11.83 4.13
CA ALA A 599 18.60 13.14 3.51
C ALA A 599 17.24 13.47 2.89
N THR A 600 16.71 14.65 3.23
CA THR A 600 15.56 15.23 2.56
C THR A 600 16.04 16.21 1.48
N THR A 601 15.58 16.03 0.24
CA THR A 601 15.92 16.89 -0.91
C THR A 601 14.67 17.33 -1.66
N ASP A 602 14.73 18.44 -2.41
CA ASP A 602 13.78 18.69 -3.49
C ASP A 602 14.13 17.75 -4.64
N LEU A 603 13.36 16.67 -4.79
CA LEU A 603 13.61 15.62 -5.79
C LEU A 603 13.62 16.12 -7.24
N ARG A 604 13.04 17.30 -7.52
CA ARG A 604 13.11 17.93 -8.86
C ARG A 604 14.52 18.45 -9.15
N MET A 605 15.23 18.86 -8.10
CA MET A 605 16.54 19.52 -8.20
C MET A 605 17.66 18.53 -7.90
N ILE A 606 17.49 17.68 -6.88
CA ILE A 606 18.53 16.80 -6.36
C ILE A 606 17.95 15.45 -5.99
N GLN A 607 18.54 14.39 -6.52
CA GLN A 607 18.22 13.01 -6.19
C GLN A 607 19.32 12.41 -5.31
N LEU A 608 18.95 11.83 -4.16
CA LEU A 608 19.86 11.04 -3.35
C LEU A 608 20.15 9.70 -4.06
N ILE A 609 21.43 9.42 -4.32
CA ILE A 609 21.89 8.18 -4.95
C ILE A 609 22.28 7.14 -3.91
N ASN A 610 23.08 7.54 -2.91
CA ASN A 610 23.65 6.63 -1.92
C ASN A 610 24.01 7.35 -0.63
N ILE A 611 24.02 6.62 0.48
CA ILE A 611 24.53 7.07 1.78
C ILE A 611 25.64 6.10 2.22
N ASP A 612 26.86 6.59 2.30
CA ASP A 612 27.95 5.91 2.98
C ASP A 612 27.89 6.27 4.47
N ARG A 613 27.36 5.34 5.27
CA ARG A 613 27.17 5.54 6.72
C ARG A 613 28.49 5.50 7.49
N GLU A 614 29.51 4.78 7.00
CA GLU A 614 30.81 4.69 7.69
C GLU A 614 31.57 6.02 7.59
N GLN A 615 31.46 6.69 6.45
CA GLN A 615 32.13 7.98 6.18
C GLN A 615 31.20 9.19 6.31
N ALA A 616 29.95 8.99 6.74
CA ALA A 616 28.91 10.01 6.80
C ALA A 616 28.83 10.87 5.52
N THR A 617 28.88 10.20 4.37
CA THR A 617 28.96 10.83 3.05
C THR A 617 27.73 10.50 2.23
N PHE A 618 27.09 11.54 1.72
CA PHE A 618 25.85 11.45 0.94
C PHE A 618 26.15 11.78 -0.51
N LYS A 619 25.79 10.87 -1.41
CA LYS A 619 25.99 11.04 -2.84
C LYS A 619 24.69 11.44 -3.50
N PHE A 620 24.74 12.52 -4.27
CA PHE A 620 23.59 13.13 -4.91
C PHE A 620 23.80 13.29 -6.42
N HIS A 621 22.70 13.41 -7.16
CA HIS A 621 22.66 13.78 -8.56
C HIS A 621 21.88 15.08 -8.74
N ALA A 622 22.46 16.05 -9.44
CA ALA A 622 21.82 17.32 -9.76
C ALA A 622 20.92 17.18 -11.00
N ALA A 623 19.60 17.20 -10.80
CA ALA A 623 18.58 16.93 -11.82
C ALA A 623 18.00 18.19 -12.49
N SER A 624 18.04 19.36 -11.84
CA SER A 624 17.56 20.64 -12.41
C SER A 624 18.41 21.83 -11.97
N GLU A 625 18.48 22.88 -12.79
CA GLU A 625 19.22 24.12 -12.48
C GLU A 625 18.52 24.97 -11.42
N GLY A 626 19.30 25.71 -10.62
CA GLY A 626 18.80 26.66 -9.62
C GLY A 626 19.35 26.40 -8.21
N SER A 627 18.81 27.09 -7.22
CA SER A 627 19.24 26.96 -5.82
C SER A 627 18.26 26.11 -5.02
N THR A 628 18.78 25.20 -4.20
CA THR A 628 17.99 24.37 -3.29
C THR A 628 18.75 24.10 -1.99
N GLU A 629 18.08 23.46 -1.04
CA GLU A 629 18.65 23.07 0.25
C GLU A 629 18.49 21.56 0.44
N ILE A 630 19.60 20.91 0.81
CA ILE A 630 19.59 19.52 1.27
C ILE A 630 19.53 19.56 2.79
N ARG A 631 18.59 18.81 3.40
CA ARG A 631 18.59 18.57 4.83
C ARG A 631 19.13 17.17 5.11
N LEU A 632 20.35 17.10 5.65
CA LEU A 632 20.92 15.84 6.14
C LEU A 632 20.46 15.62 7.57
N VAL A 633 19.94 14.42 7.87
CA VAL A 633 19.42 14.05 9.18
C VAL A 633 20.24 12.89 9.73
N PHE A 634 20.62 12.98 11.00
CA PHE A 634 21.42 12.00 11.71
C PHE A 634 20.64 11.56 12.94
N ILE A 635 20.64 10.25 13.21
CA ILE A 635 19.95 9.65 14.35
C ILE A 635 21.00 8.99 15.23
N HIS A 636 21.02 9.33 16.51
CA HIS A 636 21.96 8.77 17.47
C HIS A 636 21.76 7.27 17.61
N GLU A 637 22.84 6.48 17.62
CA GLU A 637 22.77 5.01 17.63
C GLU A 637 22.05 4.44 18.87
N ASP A 638 22.29 5.03 20.04
CA ASP A 638 21.65 4.57 21.28
C ASP A 638 20.35 5.32 21.60
N THR A 639 20.40 6.66 21.64
CA THR A 639 19.30 7.50 22.17
C THR A 639 18.19 7.79 21.18
N MET A 640 18.39 7.45 19.89
CA MET A 640 17.49 7.77 18.79
C MET A 640 17.23 9.28 18.60
N GLN A 641 17.97 10.15 19.29
CA GLN A 641 17.84 11.59 19.13
C GLN A 641 18.34 12.03 17.76
N THR A 642 17.64 13.00 17.17
CA THR A 642 17.96 13.48 15.83
C THR A 642 18.70 14.81 15.84
N THR A 643 19.72 14.93 15.01
CA THR A 643 20.33 16.22 14.64
C THR A 643 20.20 16.37 13.13
N SER A 644 20.05 17.60 12.63
CA SER A 644 20.07 17.84 11.18
C SER A 644 20.93 19.03 10.81
N ILE A 645 21.52 19.00 9.61
CA ILE A 645 22.22 20.12 9.00
C ILE A 645 21.61 20.42 7.63
N LYS A 646 21.53 21.71 7.31
CA LYS A 646 21.07 22.22 6.04
C LYS A 646 22.28 22.60 5.18
N VAL A 647 22.27 22.17 3.93
CA VAL A 647 23.35 22.41 2.98
C VAL A 647 22.77 23.11 1.76
N ALA A 648 23.13 24.37 1.57
CA ALA A 648 22.76 25.12 0.38
C ALA A 648 23.51 24.59 -0.85
N VAL A 649 22.77 24.30 -1.92
CA VAL A 649 23.32 23.83 -3.18
C VAL A 649 22.84 24.73 -4.31
N GLU A 650 23.78 25.23 -5.10
CA GLU A 650 23.53 25.97 -6.33
C GLU A 650 23.90 25.11 -7.52
N ILE A 651 22.91 24.79 -8.35
CA ILE A 651 23.05 23.95 -9.53
C ILE A 651 23.17 24.87 -10.76
N LEU A 652 24.38 24.95 -11.27
CA LEU A 652 24.75 25.77 -12.42
C LEU A 652 24.38 25.05 -13.74
N PRO A 653 24.19 25.82 -14.82
CA PRO A 653 23.90 25.25 -16.13
C PRO A 653 24.95 24.22 -16.61
N GLY A 654 24.45 23.12 -17.16
CA GLY A 654 25.25 22.02 -17.72
C GLY A 654 25.40 22.09 -19.24
N ASN A 655 26.33 21.30 -19.80
CA ASN A 655 26.58 21.30 -21.26
C ASN A 655 25.55 20.48 -22.07
N LYS A 656 24.65 19.73 -21.42
CA LYS A 656 23.56 18.94 -22.01
C LYS A 656 22.44 18.72 -20.99
N GLU A 657 21.21 18.53 -21.46
CA GLU A 657 20.11 18.00 -20.65
C GLU A 657 20.50 16.60 -20.11
N SER A 658 20.50 16.44 -18.79
CA SER A 658 20.71 15.16 -18.12
C SER A 658 19.38 14.70 -17.53
N PRO A 659 18.75 13.63 -18.03
CA PRO A 659 17.53 13.11 -17.44
C PRO A 659 17.80 12.59 -16.02
N MET A 660 16.77 12.56 -15.17
CA MET A 660 16.83 11.91 -13.86
C MET A 660 17.36 10.48 -13.99
N LEU A 661 18.19 10.06 -13.02
CA LEU A 661 18.64 8.68 -12.95
C LEU A 661 17.48 7.78 -12.51
N GLU A 662 17.41 6.57 -13.07
CA GLU A 662 16.53 5.54 -12.54
C GLU A 662 16.80 5.36 -11.04
N PRO A 663 15.76 5.14 -10.20
CA PRO A 663 15.96 4.88 -8.78
C PRO A 663 16.95 3.71 -8.58
N PRO A 664 17.79 3.75 -7.54
CA PRO A 664 18.64 2.61 -7.21
C PRO A 664 17.76 1.37 -7.03
N LYS A 665 18.16 0.27 -7.68
CA LYS A 665 17.45 -1.02 -7.66
C LYS A 665 17.50 -1.69 -6.30
#